data_AF-A0A7C4PSC4-F1
#
_entry.id   AF-A0A7C4PSC4-F1
#
_cell.length_a   1.000
_cell.length_b   1.000
_cell.length_c   1.000
_cell.angle_alpha   90.00
_cell.angle_beta   90.00
_cell.angle_gamma   90.00
#
_symmetry.space_group_name_H-M   'P 1'
#
loop_
_entity.id
_entity.type
_entity.pdbx_description
1 polymer ?
#
loop_
_entity_poly.entity_id
_entity_poly.type
_entity_poly.pdbx_seq_one_letter_code
_entity_poly.pdbx_strand_id
1 'polypeptide(L)'
;MTKRWWLGWCLVVAAGASPALAADGFEELRRAIREKGAAWRAGPTSVSGLTREEKRRLLGAEPRPPTPGVPRFAGPRPSRLPSALDWRDHGGNYVTPVRDQGGCGSCWAFGATAVFESAYLIQAGTPGVDFDRSEQDVLSCSEAGNCLGGFVEGALAFAQKTGIVDEACFPYAAQDLPCSQKCADGASRAIPIHGFFYVGADVASIQEALQQAPLTFGLMVYDDFFAYQGGVYQHVSGEPVGYHLVALVGYDDAEQAWICKNSWGPSWGEQGFFRIRYNESYSGGSVYGIQLNRAPVFDPLYTRTTRAGEELRFSVAARDPDGDGVRYDMEAPPELAGAAFDRDSGEFSWTPPAGSEGMYRVRFVASDRWDPPAASEGWVRVSVCDSLCDDGNFCTDDTCPGGVCQHEFNNAISCPDDGNSCSDDACRDGSCYALLPDGNPCDDDGSECTTDECRLGACAHTPLPDGSPCQDDWVQCTEDVCREGLCSHALLPDGTPCDDKRQCNGADRCVLGECLGTLPPECIDGLDCTRDDCDDAPIRIERNDEPFEDISQRGTDIGLAGDDVTIGPVEIGFPWVFPLSSDPVESVFVSVNGVITADGTEPGPKNLCLPDASSPTRLLAVYWDDLYCGVEEGCRVLAARDGTEPARRFIIQWRRVRPLGQATAWMDFEAIIEEGGGLSFRYRTLGGDAGRSATVGLTGDDPWNALSWSCEGLLPDSFSLRYAEAGPVCLRKTAPGTCAIDGTCWIEGEANPGNACLRCLPWSDPFRWSSDEGAACDDGLACTREDACRNGACRGDPPKECDDLLECTEDLCRDGDPFECMHRVREGYCLIDGVCYLWGAPHPSDPCLACRPDQAVEGWSPADGNDCDDGDNCTFKDICQGGVCAGFAYACPVGPCLLSSECDGTGLCAITPQVAQMPCEKPQCLAGVLHGGGECDGAGNCLALGMASCSPYACADEHSCAAACQSDDQCAAEAFCDSAASECRERKPDGEACASGRECLSGACSGGRCCPSGEDCCESAEDCPAFYQADPVCHDPGRCQGSRRDARCDEQHRCQSLWVDDDSACDAFVRFRCPDGGERACTGQAEQPESTCLVSCMDDGDCGEGRCVQGLCLPGQESSSGCGCGSAGRGGDAGAVFGAALLLCAARRRTRLRWARDPRG
;
A
#
# COMPACT_ATOMS: atom_id res chain seq x y z
N MET A 1 -10.19 -33.07 -54.91
CA MET A 1 -8.79 -32.97 -55.37
C MET A 1 -8.69 -31.71 -56.22
N THR A 2 -7.73 -30.79 -56.12
CA THR A 2 -6.63 -30.55 -55.16
C THR A 2 -6.02 -29.16 -55.44
N LYS A 3 -5.37 -28.51 -54.44
CA LYS A 3 -4.59 -27.23 -54.51
C LYS A 3 -5.40 -25.92 -54.62
N ARG A 4 -4.90 -24.71 -54.24
CA ARG A 4 -3.90 -24.22 -53.22
C ARG A 4 -3.84 -22.66 -53.28
N TRP A 5 -3.31 -21.98 -52.23
CA TRP A 5 -2.94 -20.54 -52.10
C TRP A 5 -4.11 -19.55 -51.84
N TRP A 6 -4.26 -18.91 -50.66
CA TRP A 6 -3.48 -17.85 -49.96
C TRP A 6 -3.76 -16.39 -50.41
N LEU A 7 -3.68 -15.47 -49.42
CA LEU A 7 -3.88 -14.00 -49.43
C LEU A 7 -5.35 -13.51 -49.53
N GLY A 8 -5.77 -12.46 -48.79
CA GLY A 8 -5.03 -11.64 -47.80
C GLY A 8 -5.97 -10.80 -46.90
N TRP A 9 -5.39 -10.11 -45.90
CA TRP A 9 -6.12 -9.27 -44.93
C TRP A 9 -6.61 -7.94 -45.52
N CYS A 10 -7.69 -7.40 -44.93
CA CYS A 10 -7.82 -5.98 -44.56
C CYS A 10 -8.73 -5.89 -43.33
N LEU A 11 -8.26 -5.27 -42.25
CA LEU A 11 -9.12 -4.93 -41.11
C LEU A 11 -9.93 -3.67 -41.42
N VAL A 12 -11.13 -3.59 -40.85
CA VAL A 12 -11.71 -2.32 -40.43
C VAL A 12 -11.71 -2.37 -38.90
N VAL A 13 -10.87 -1.55 -38.27
CA VAL A 13 -10.93 -1.34 -36.83
C VAL A 13 -12.02 -0.30 -36.56
N ALA A 14 -13.13 -0.74 -35.99
CA ALA A 14 -14.13 0.13 -35.37
C ALA A 14 -13.91 0.09 -33.84
N ALA A 15 -14.27 1.16 -33.14
CA ALA A 15 -13.93 1.35 -31.73
C ALA A 15 -14.47 0.23 -30.82
N GLY A 16 -13.59 -0.29 -29.96
CA GLY A 16 -13.87 -1.34 -28.98
C GLY A 16 -14.59 -0.85 -27.72
N ALA A 17 -15.66 -0.06 -27.86
CA ALA A 17 -16.58 0.15 -26.75
C ALA A 17 -17.35 -1.17 -26.52
N SER A 18 -17.08 -1.86 -25.41
CA SER A 18 -17.75 -3.12 -25.07
C SER A 18 -19.27 -2.90 -25.01
N PRO A 19 -20.06 -3.49 -25.92
CA PRO A 19 -21.50 -3.30 -25.91
C PRO A 19 -22.14 -4.03 -24.73
N ALA A 20 -23.35 -3.62 -24.39
CA ALA A 20 -24.31 -4.41 -23.63
C ALA A 20 -24.33 -5.88 -24.08
N LEU A 21 -24.55 -6.82 -23.16
CA LEU A 21 -24.67 -8.25 -23.48
C LEU A 21 -25.66 -8.47 -24.63
N ALA A 22 -25.13 -8.82 -25.80
CA ALA A 22 -25.94 -9.07 -26.98
C ALA A 22 -26.79 -10.34 -26.80
N ALA A 23 -27.80 -10.52 -27.66
CA ALA A 23 -28.66 -11.71 -27.63
C ALA A 23 -27.87 -13.03 -27.67
N ASP A 24 -26.76 -13.05 -28.42
CA ASP A 24 -25.83 -14.18 -28.52
C ASP A 24 -25.09 -14.43 -27.19
N GLY A 25 -24.60 -13.39 -26.51
CA GLY A 25 -23.92 -13.49 -25.22
C GLY A 25 -24.81 -14.08 -24.13
N PHE A 26 -26.11 -13.79 -24.14
CA PHE A 26 -27.06 -14.45 -23.24
C PHE A 26 -27.26 -15.94 -23.56
N GLU A 27 -27.10 -16.41 -24.81
CA GLU A 27 -27.09 -17.85 -25.10
C GLU A 27 -25.79 -18.52 -24.64
N GLU A 28 -24.65 -17.84 -24.74
CA GLU A 28 -23.36 -18.35 -24.26
C GLU A 28 -23.30 -18.46 -22.73
N LEU A 29 -23.80 -17.46 -22.00
CA LEU A 29 -23.96 -17.54 -20.54
C LEU A 29 -24.94 -18.67 -20.15
N ARG A 30 -26.08 -18.78 -20.85
CA ARG A 30 -27.02 -19.91 -20.64
C ARG A 30 -26.42 -21.27 -21.04
N ARG A 31 -25.38 -21.33 -21.88
CA ARG A 31 -24.58 -22.53 -22.14
C ARG A 31 -23.67 -22.84 -20.95
N ALA A 32 -22.89 -21.87 -20.48
CA ALA A 32 -22.00 -22.03 -19.32
C ALA A 32 -22.75 -22.51 -18.05
N ILE A 33 -23.94 -21.95 -17.77
CA ILE A 33 -24.83 -22.40 -16.68
C ILE A 33 -25.15 -23.91 -16.80
N ARG A 34 -25.52 -24.37 -18.00
CA ARG A 34 -25.86 -25.78 -18.24
C ARG A 34 -24.64 -26.71 -18.17
N GLU A 35 -23.47 -26.22 -18.55
CA GLU A 35 -22.22 -27.00 -18.57
C GLU A 35 -21.60 -27.11 -17.16
N LYS A 36 -21.65 -26.06 -16.34
CA LYS A 36 -21.28 -26.10 -14.91
C LYS A 36 -22.35 -26.78 -14.02
N GLY A 37 -23.55 -27.03 -14.56
CA GLY A 37 -24.68 -27.63 -13.82
C GLY A 37 -25.34 -26.68 -12.81
N ALA A 38 -25.14 -25.37 -12.97
CA ALA A 38 -25.61 -24.35 -12.04
C ALA A 38 -27.14 -24.19 -12.07
N ALA A 39 -27.72 -23.83 -10.91
CA ALA A 39 -29.17 -23.93 -10.66
C ALA A 39 -29.95 -22.61 -10.86
N TRP A 40 -29.49 -21.73 -11.75
CA TRP A 40 -30.09 -20.42 -12.01
C TRP A 40 -30.37 -20.15 -13.50
N ARG A 41 -30.98 -19.01 -13.80
CA ARG A 41 -31.34 -18.56 -15.14
C ARG A 41 -30.76 -17.19 -15.42
N ALA A 42 -30.02 -17.07 -16.51
CA ALA A 42 -29.57 -15.78 -17.04
C ALA A 42 -30.49 -15.27 -18.16
N GLY A 43 -30.63 -13.95 -18.26
CA GLY A 43 -31.30 -13.24 -19.34
C GLY A 43 -31.21 -11.72 -19.16
N PRO A 44 -31.86 -10.93 -20.03
CA PRO A 44 -31.87 -9.48 -19.90
C PRO A 44 -32.62 -9.02 -18.62
N THR A 45 -31.99 -8.12 -17.88
CA THR A 45 -32.48 -7.43 -16.68
C THR A 45 -32.32 -5.91 -16.84
N SER A 46 -32.85 -5.12 -15.91
CA SER A 46 -32.66 -3.66 -15.83
C SER A 46 -31.19 -3.21 -15.94
N VAL A 47 -30.27 -3.92 -15.27
CA VAL A 47 -28.84 -3.54 -15.20
C VAL A 47 -27.93 -4.35 -16.12
N SER A 48 -28.39 -5.47 -16.68
CA SER A 48 -27.58 -6.35 -17.56
C SER A 48 -27.03 -5.66 -18.83
N GLY A 49 -27.70 -4.60 -19.30
CA GLY A 49 -27.35 -3.84 -20.48
C GLY A 49 -26.48 -2.60 -20.22
N LEU A 50 -26.11 -2.34 -18.97
CA LEU A 50 -25.20 -1.26 -18.61
C LEU A 50 -23.76 -1.60 -19.03
N THR A 51 -22.96 -0.56 -19.30
CA THR A 51 -21.51 -0.68 -19.51
C THR A 51 -20.81 -1.16 -18.24
N ARG A 52 -19.57 -1.67 -18.36
CA ARG A 52 -18.81 -2.14 -17.18
C ARG A 52 -18.50 -1.02 -16.16
N GLU A 53 -18.47 0.24 -16.60
CA GLU A 53 -18.32 1.39 -15.69
C GLU A 53 -19.63 1.70 -14.95
N GLU A 54 -20.76 1.79 -15.66
CA GLU A 54 -22.07 1.97 -15.04
C GLU A 54 -22.41 0.80 -14.08
N LYS A 55 -22.04 -0.43 -14.45
CA LYS A 55 -22.10 -1.60 -13.55
C LYS A 55 -21.26 -1.42 -12.29
N ARG A 56 -20.03 -0.91 -12.39
CA ARG A 56 -19.16 -0.62 -11.23
C ARG A 56 -19.78 0.40 -10.29
N ARG A 57 -20.47 1.43 -10.81
CA ARG A 57 -21.19 2.43 -10.01
C ARG A 57 -22.36 1.85 -9.19
N LEU A 58 -22.75 0.59 -9.41
CA LEU A 58 -23.71 -0.11 -8.54
C LEU A 58 -23.05 -0.77 -7.31
N LEU A 59 -21.71 -0.91 -7.32
CA LEU A 59 -20.92 -1.78 -6.43
C LEU A 59 -19.97 -0.96 -5.55
N GLY A 60 -20.54 -0.10 -4.70
CA GLY A 60 -19.78 0.79 -3.82
C GLY A 60 -19.62 0.30 -2.38
N ALA A 61 -19.66 -1.01 -2.12
CA ALA A 61 -19.38 -1.52 -0.77
C ALA A 61 -17.86 -1.60 -0.57
N GLU A 62 -17.33 -0.90 0.43
CA GLU A 62 -15.92 -1.05 0.83
C GLU A 62 -15.77 -2.19 1.84
N PRO A 63 -15.12 -3.32 1.51
CA PRO A 63 -14.79 -4.33 2.51
C PRO A 63 -13.65 -3.82 3.40
N ARG A 64 -13.91 -3.73 4.71
CA ARG A 64 -12.89 -3.49 5.73
C ARG A 64 -13.06 -4.53 6.85
N PRO A 65 -12.00 -4.89 7.60
CA PRO A 65 -12.14 -5.66 8.83
C PRO A 65 -13.01 -4.89 9.85
N PRO A 66 -13.71 -5.58 10.77
CA PRO A 66 -14.44 -4.91 11.84
C PRO A 66 -13.49 -4.16 12.78
N THR A 67 -13.87 -2.96 13.19
CA THR A 67 -13.05 -2.12 14.07
C THR A 67 -12.88 -2.77 15.45
N PRO A 68 -11.69 -2.75 16.08
CA PRO A 68 -11.50 -3.23 17.44
C PRO A 68 -12.49 -2.59 18.42
N GLY A 69 -13.13 -3.43 19.25
CA GLY A 69 -14.18 -3.01 20.17
C GLY A 69 -15.62 -3.20 19.66
N VAL A 70 -15.85 -3.43 18.36
CA VAL A 70 -17.19 -3.81 17.87
C VAL A 70 -17.60 -5.17 18.45
N PRO A 71 -18.78 -5.28 19.09
CA PRO A 71 -19.24 -6.54 19.66
C PRO A 71 -19.30 -7.66 18.61
N ARG A 72 -18.77 -8.84 18.95
CA ARG A 72 -18.98 -10.06 18.15
C ARG A 72 -20.24 -10.77 18.62
N PHE A 73 -20.97 -11.36 17.68
CA PHE A 73 -22.18 -12.13 17.96
C PHE A 73 -21.89 -13.30 18.92
N ALA A 74 -22.53 -13.28 20.09
CA ALA A 74 -22.40 -14.27 21.14
C ALA A 74 -23.75 -14.95 21.44
N GLY A 75 -24.42 -15.45 20.40
CA GLY A 75 -25.73 -16.09 20.52
C GLY A 75 -25.70 -17.41 21.30
N PRO A 76 -26.81 -17.78 21.98
CA PRO A 76 -26.95 -19.08 22.62
C PRO A 76 -27.12 -20.18 21.56
N ARG A 77 -26.04 -20.89 21.24
CA ARG A 77 -25.99 -21.98 20.24
C ARG A 77 -27.19 -22.93 20.34
N PRO A 78 -28.16 -22.90 19.41
CA PRO A 78 -29.34 -23.74 19.51
C PRO A 78 -28.98 -25.22 19.32
N SER A 79 -29.59 -26.11 20.12
CA SER A 79 -29.36 -27.55 19.96
C SER A 79 -29.83 -28.11 18.61
N ARG A 80 -30.63 -27.33 17.86
CA ARG A 80 -30.95 -27.52 16.45
C ARG A 80 -31.55 -26.24 15.85
N LEU A 81 -31.01 -25.79 14.72
CA LEU A 81 -31.58 -24.73 13.86
C LEU A 81 -32.70 -25.27 12.94
N PRO A 82 -33.62 -24.42 12.45
CA PRO A 82 -34.53 -24.78 11.36
C PRO A 82 -33.73 -24.93 10.05
N SER A 83 -34.18 -25.81 9.14
CA SER A 83 -33.48 -26.09 7.87
C SER A 83 -33.76 -25.10 6.74
N ALA A 84 -34.57 -24.09 7.01
CA ALA A 84 -34.84 -22.95 6.15
C ALA A 84 -35.43 -21.83 7.01
N LEU A 85 -35.17 -20.58 6.63
CA LEU A 85 -35.72 -19.38 7.26
C LEU A 85 -35.92 -18.32 6.18
N ASP A 86 -37.04 -17.60 6.21
CA ASP A 86 -37.28 -16.46 5.34
C ASP A 86 -38.09 -15.41 6.11
N TRP A 87 -37.49 -14.25 6.40
CA TRP A 87 -38.15 -13.16 7.13
C TRP A 87 -39.33 -12.54 6.37
N ARG A 88 -39.58 -12.96 5.12
CA ARG A 88 -40.77 -12.61 4.33
C ARG A 88 -42.01 -13.48 4.65
N ASP A 89 -41.83 -14.63 5.31
CA ASP A 89 -42.91 -15.54 5.71
C ASP A 89 -42.67 -16.15 7.11
N HIS A 90 -42.21 -15.32 8.06
CA HIS A 90 -41.93 -15.74 9.44
C HIS A 90 -43.10 -15.42 10.38
N GLY A 91 -44.29 -15.95 10.07
CA GLY A 91 -45.55 -15.51 10.68
C GLY A 91 -46.07 -14.18 10.14
N GLY A 92 -45.40 -13.66 9.10
CA GLY A 92 -45.67 -12.41 8.40
C GLY A 92 -44.45 -11.98 7.59
N ASN A 93 -44.60 -10.93 6.78
CA ASN A 93 -43.48 -10.32 6.07
C ASN A 93 -42.89 -9.17 6.88
N TYR A 94 -41.66 -9.33 7.37
CA TYR A 94 -40.92 -8.28 8.08
C TYR A 94 -39.97 -7.50 7.18
N VAL A 95 -39.89 -7.83 5.88
CA VAL A 95 -38.99 -7.18 4.92
C VAL A 95 -39.76 -6.15 4.09
N THR A 96 -39.32 -4.90 4.16
CA THR A 96 -39.83 -3.78 3.33
C THR A 96 -39.64 -4.04 1.82
N PRO A 97 -40.39 -3.36 0.94
CA PRO A 97 -40.25 -3.52 -0.51
C PRO A 97 -38.84 -3.21 -1.02
N VAL A 98 -38.52 -3.72 -2.21
CA VAL A 98 -37.23 -3.45 -2.87
C VAL A 98 -37.22 -2.03 -3.43
N ARG A 99 -36.19 -1.27 -3.04
CA ARG A 99 -35.86 0.07 -3.55
C ARG A 99 -34.84 -0.02 -4.71
N ASP A 100 -34.45 1.12 -5.27
CA ASP A 100 -33.55 1.21 -6.43
C ASP A 100 -32.51 2.33 -6.21
N GLN A 101 -31.23 1.96 -6.15
CA GLN A 101 -30.10 2.88 -5.94
C GLN A 101 -29.74 3.71 -7.18
N GLY A 102 -30.32 3.41 -8.35
CA GLY A 102 -29.96 4.07 -9.60
C GLY A 102 -28.47 3.94 -9.92
N GLY A 103 -27.82 5.02 -10.35
CA GLY A 103 -26.41 5.04 -10.76
C GLY A 103 -25.40 5.40 -9.67
N CYS A 104 -25.77 5.27 -8.39
CA CYS A 104 -24.96 5.65 -7.23
C CYS A 104 -24.50 4.42 -6.43
N GLY A 105 -23.23 4.45 -5.97
CA GLY A 105 -22.59 3.36 -5.21
C GLY A 105 -23.08 3.19 -3.76
N SER A 106 -24.24 3.72 -3.40
CA SER A 106 -24.74 3.74 -2.02
C SER A 106 -25.35 2.42 -1.53
N CYS A 107 -24.97 1.27 -2.10
CA CYS A 107 -25.44 -0.05 -1.65
C CYS A 107 -25.14 -0.31 -0.17
N TRP A 108 -24.04 0.27 0.34
CA TRP A 108 -23.69 0.26 1.77
C TRP A 108 -24.77 0.91 2.65
N ALA A 109 -25.40 1.99 2.18
CA ALA A 109 -26.54 2.64 2.84
C ALA A 109 -27.83 1.83 2.70
N PHE A 110 -28.14 1.28 1.51
CA PHE A 110 -29.31 0.42 1.30
C PHE A 110 -29.29 -0.85 2.15
N GLY A 111 -28.14 -1.53 2.25
CA GLY A 111 -28.02 -2.74 3.06
C GLY A 111 -28.18 -2.46 4.57
N ALA A 112 -27.55 -1.41 5.09
CA ALA A 112 -27.74 -0.99 6.49
C ALA A 112 -29.20 -0.59 6.77
N THR A 113 -29.81 0.20 5.90
CA THR A 113 -31.18 0.70 6.06
C THR A 113 -32.21 -0.42 6.00
N ALA A 114 -32.14 -1.32 5.01
CA ALA A 114 -33.08 -2.43 4.89
C ALA A 114 -33.01 -3.44 6.05
N VAL A 115 -31.84 -3.57 6.69
CA VAL A 115 -31.66 -4.40 7.89
C VAL A 115 -32.23 -3.69 9.13
N PHE A 116 -32.04 -2.38 9.26
CA PHE A 116 -32.69 -1.57 10.30
C PHE A 116 -34.22 -1.60 10.19
N GLU A 117 -34.77 -1.40 8.99
CA GLU A 117 -36.21 -1.48 8.75
C GLU A 117 -36.79 -2.83 9.20
N SER A 118 -36.09 -3.92 8.85
CA SER A 118 -36.54 -5.27 9.19
C SER A 118 -36.44 -5.55 10.69
N ALA A 119 -35.34 -5.14 11.34
CA ALA A 119 -35.14 -5.27 12.78
C ALA A 119 -36.21 -4.50 13.58
N TYR A 120 -36.53 -3.26 13.16
CA TYR A 120 -37.59 -2.45 13.75
C TYR A 120 -38.96 -3.13 13.63
N LEU A 121 -39.30 -3.63 12.43
CA LEU A 121 -40.59 -4.31 12.19
C LEU A 121 -40.73 -5.62 12.98
N ILE A 122 -39.64 -6.37 13.16
CA ILE A 122 -39.58 -7.58 14.00
C ILE A 122 -39.85 -7.21 15.46
N GLN A 123 -39.11 -6.24 16.00
CA GLN A 123 -39.24 -5.79 17.39
C GLN A 123 -40.64 -5.23 17.69
N ALA A 124 -41.21 -4.45 16.76
CA ALA A 124 -42.55 -3.91 16.88
C ALA A 124 -43.66 -4.96 16.69
N GLY A 125 -43.36 -6.13 16.14
CA GLY A 125 -44.35 -7.17 15.81
C GLY A 125 -45.35 -6.73 14.73
N THR A 126 -44.93 -5.91 13.75
CA THR A 126 -45.80 -5.26 12.75
C THR A 126 -45.56 -5.71 11.30
N PRO A 127 -45.67 -7.02 10.99
CA PRO A 127 -45.41 -7.51 9.64
C PRO A 127 -46.39 -6.94 8.60
N GLY A 128 -45.88 -6.69 7.40
CA GLY A 128 -46.63 -6.13 6.27
C GLY A 128 -46.73 -4.60 6.26
N VAL A 129 -46.06 -3.90 7.17
CA VAL A 129 -45.93 -2.44 7.16
C VAL A 129 -44.72 -2.03 6.31
N ASP A 130 -44.87 -0.99 5.49
CA ASP A 130 -43.77 -0.34 4.76
C ASP A 130 -43.16 0.77 5.64
N PHE A 131 -42.22 0.39 6.51
CA PHE A 131 -41.53 1.30 7.44
C PHE A 131 -40.37 2.01 6.74
N ASP A 132 -40.70 2.83 5.74
CA ASP A 132 -39.73 3.47 4.84
C ASP A 132 -38.73 4.36 5.61
N ARG A 133 -37.43 4.06 5.49
CA ARG A 133 -36.30 4.80 6.09
C ARG A 133 -35.40 5.38 5.00
N SER A 134 -34.85 6.57 5.24
CA SER A 134 -34.06 7.30 4.24
C SER A 134 -32.65 6.75 4.08
N GLU A 135 -32.35 6.13 2.93
CA GLU A 135 -30.96 5.86 2.54
C GLU A 135 -30.17 7.14 2.22
N GLN A 136 -30.85 8.22 1.85
CA GLN A 136 -30.22 9.52 1.58
C GLN A 136 -29.66 10.14 2.86
N ASP A 137 -30.32 9.97 4.01
CA ASP A 137 -29.80 10.42 5.30
C ASP A 137 -28.47 9.71 5.61
N VAL A 138 -28.44 8.39 5.50
CA VAL A 138 -27.21 7.59 5.67
C VAL A 138 -26.13 8.04 4.68
N LEU A 139 -26.46 8.20 3.40
CA LEU A 139 -25.54 8.66 2.35
C LEU A 139 -24.99 10.08 2.61
N SER A 140 -25.82 11.00 3.09
CA SER A 140 -25.50 12.43 3.19
C SER A 140 -25.01 12.89 4.56
N CYS A 141 -25.24 12.13 5.63
CA CYS A 141 -25.02 12.55 7.02
C CYS A 141 -24.18 11.58 7.88
N SER A 142 -23.84 10.37 7.40
CA SER A 142 -23.09 9.39 8.20
C SER A 142 -21.58 9.58 8.22
N GLU A 143 -21.02 10.34 7.26
CA GLU A 143 -19.58 10.44 6.97
C GLU A 143 -18.90 9.09 6.62
N ALA A 144 -19.68 8.01 6.44
CA ALA A 144 -19.19 6.66 6.19
C ALA A 144 -18.93 6.31 4.71
N GLY A 145 -19.24 7.24 3.79
CA GLY A 145 -19.11 7.06 2.35
C GLY A 145 -19.80 8.15 1.53
N ASN A 146 -19.90 7.92 0.23
CA ASN A 146 -20.57 8.74 -0.78
C ASN A 146 -21.04 7.85 -1.97
N CYS A 147 -21.44 8.43 -3.11
CA CYS A 147 -21.85 7.67 -4.30
C CYS A 147 -20.72 6.94 -5.07
N LEU A 148 -19.45 7.07 -4.68
CA LEU A 148 -18.35 6.25 -5.18
C LEU A 148 -18.15 4.97 -4.33
N GLY A 149 -18.42 5.06 -3.03
CA GLY A 149 -18.39 3.91 -2.12
C GLY A 149 -18.53 4.28 -0.65
N GLY A 150 -18.58 3.27 0.23
CA GLY A 150 -18.66 3.47 1.67
C GLY A 150 -18.68 2.17 2.48
N PHE A 151 -18.47 2.30 3.80
CA PHE A 151 -18.34 1.18 4.72
C PHE A 151 -19.55 1.03 5.65
N VAL A 152 -20.08 -0.19 5.74
CA VAL A 152 -21.33 -0.51 6.45
C VAL A 152 -21.28 -0.23 7.96
N GLU A 153 -20.12 -0.41 8.59
CA GLU A 153 -19.96 -0.20 10.04
C GLU A 153 -20.19 1.28 10.42
N GLY A 154 -19.72 2.22 9.59
CA GLY A 154 -19.97 3.65 9.78
C GLY A 154 -21.44 4.03 9.59
N ALA A 155 -22.15 3.37 8.67
CA ALA A 155 -23.59 3.55 8.50
C ALA A 155 -24.38 3.03 9.73
N LEU A 156 -23.98 1.90 10.30
CA LEU A 156 -24.59 1.34 11.51
C LEU A 156 -24.23 2.17 12.76
N ALA A 157 -23.00 2.67 12.87
CA ALA A 157 -22.59 3.59 13.94
C ALA A 157 -23.34 4.93 13.87
N PHE A 158 -23.58 5.46 12.66
CA PHE A 158 -24.47 6.62 12.47
C PHE A 158 -25.91 6.31 12.89
N ALA A 159 -26.44 5.15 12.49
CA ALA A 159 -27.78 4.70 12.90
C ALA A 159 -27.90 4.54 14.42
N GLN A 160 -26.83 4.14 15.12
CA GLN A 160 -26.82 4.01 16.58
C GLN A 160 -26.76 5.40 17.26
N LYS A 161 -25.84 6.25 16.79
CA LYS A 161 -25.52 7.56 17.41
C LYS A 161 -26.55 8.65 17.13
N THR A 162 -27.15 8.63 15.95
CA THR A 162 -28.03 9.70 15.43
C THR A 162 -29.43 9.20 15.08
N GLY A 163 -29.55 7.95 14.64
CA GLY A 163 -30.75 7.40 14.05
C GLY A 163 -31.00 7.84 12.61
N ILE A 164 -31.86 7.10 11.92
CA ILE A 164 -32.20 7.34 10.51
C ILE A 164 -33.63 7.88 10.41
N VAL A 165 -33.83 8.98 9.70
CA VAL A 165 -35.16 9.57 9.44
C VAL A 165 -36.00 8.74 8.48
N ASP A 166 -37.31 8.98 8.45
CA ASP A 166 -38.16 8.44 7.39
C ASP A 166 -37.82 9.04 6.00
N GLU A 167 -38.04 8.27 4.93
CA GLU A 167 -37.75 8.67 3.55
C GLU A 167 -38.44 10.00 3.15
N ALA A 168 -39.61 10.31 3.70
CA ALA A 168 -40.29 11.58 3.46
C ALA A 168 -39.69 12.79 4.23
N CYS A 169 -38.59 12.61 4.97
CA CYS A 169 -37.77 13.69 5.52
C CYS A 169 -36.62 14.07 4.58
N PHE A 170 -36.01 13.08 3.92
CA PHE A 170 -34.87 13.29 3.03
C PHE A 170 -34.94 12.26 1.88
N PRO A 171 -35.71 12.53 0.81
CA PRO A 171 -35.92 11.54 -0.24
C PRO A 171 -34.66 11.19 -1.02
N TYR A 172 -34.52 9.92 -1.40
CA TYR A 172 -33.39 9.41 -2.16
C TYR A 172 -33.28 10.01 -3.57
N ALA A 173 -32.10 10.55 -3.87
CA ALA A 173 -31.82 11.29 -5.09
C ALA A 173 -30.81 10.60 -6.03
N ALA A 174 -30.22 9.48 -5.62
CA ALA A 174 -29.11 8.80 -6.32
C ALA A 174 -27.90 9.70 -6.60
N GLN A 175 -27.61 10.63 -5.69
CA GLN A 175 -26.47 11.55 -5.77
C GLN A 175 -26.05 12.04 -4.38
N ASP A 176 -24.81 12.52 -4.28
CA ASP A 176 -24.30 13.15 -3.07
C ASP A 176 -24.99 14.50 -2.83
N LEU A 177 -25.76 14.57 -1.74
CA LEU A 177 -26.39 15.79 -1.24
C LEU A 177 -25.75 16.17 0.11
N PRO A 178 -25.60 17.47 0.43
CA PRO A 178 -25.15 17.87 1.76
C PRO A 178 -26.25 17.62 2.81
N CYS A 179 -25.87 17.13 3.98
CA CYS A 179 -26.78 16.83 5.10
C CYS A 179 -27.74 17.99 5.47
N SER A 180 -27.35 19.24 5.19
CA SER A 180 -28.17 20.45 5.41
C SER A 180 -29.43 20.54 4.54
N GLN A 181 -29.66 19.61 3.61
CA GLN A 181 -30.92 19.47 2.86
C GLN A 181 -31.96 18.56 3.54
N LYS A 182 -31.60 17.86 4.64
CA LYS A 182 -32.54 17.10 5.49
C LYS A 182 -33.69 17.99 5.98
N CYS A 183 -34.88 17.43 6.17
CA CYS A 183 -36.00 18.15 6.77
C CYS A 183 -35.65 18.80 8.13
N ALA A 184 -36.18 20.01 8.37
CA ALA A 184 -35.84 20.81 9.56
C ALA A 184 -36.32 20.19 10.89
N ASP A 185 -37.26 19.25 10.83
CA ASP A 185 -37.80 18.44 11.93
C ASP A 185 -37.13 17.05 12.05
N GLY A 186 -36.09 16.77 11.26
CA GLY A 186 -35.44 15.45 11.16
C GLY A 186 -34.93 14.90 12.50
N ALA A 187 -34.43 15.76 13.40
CA ALA A 187 -34.00 15.35 14.74
C ALA A 187 -35.15 14.81 15.65
N SER A 188 -36.41 14.97 15.23
CA SER A 188 -37.59 14.37 15.89
C SER A 188 -38.23 13.23 15.09
N ARG A 189 -37.60 12.82 13.99
CA ARG A 189 -38.04 11.76 13.06
C ARG A 189 -37.00 10.66 12.85
N ALA A 190 -35.75 10.93 13.23
CA ALA A 190 -34.69 9.95 13.33
C ALA A 190 -35.00 8.93 14.43
N ILE A 191 -34.93 7.65 14.11
CA ILE A 191 -35.07 6.55 15.08
C ILE A 191 -33.71 5.83 15.16
N PRO A 192 -33.10 5.73 16.35
CA PRO A 192 -31.82 5.05 16.53
C PRO A 192 -31.95 3.53 16.57
N ILE A 193 -30.86 2.82 16.31
CA ILE A 193 -30.68 1.42 16.72
C ILE A 193 -30.01 1.37 18.08
N HIS A 194 -30.31 0.37 18.89
CA HIS A 194 -29.67 0.23 20.21
C HIS A 194 -28.18 -0.09 20.08
N GLY A 195 -27.85 -1.02 19.17
CA GLY A 195 -26.47 -1.36 18.80
C GLY A 195 -26.40 -2.25 17.58
N PHE A 196 -25.18 -2.65 17.22
CA PHE A 196 -24.90 -3.58 16.14
C PHE A 196 -23.72 -4.49 16.53
N PHE A 197 -23.61 -5.63 15.85
CA PHE A 197 -22.60 -6.65 16.13
C PHE A 197 -22.05 -7.26 14.84
N TYR A 198 -20.77 -7.66 14.86
CA TYR A 198 -20.12 -8.42 13.79
C TYR A 198 -20.43 -9.91 13.91
N VAL A 199 -20.72 -10.58 12.78
CA VAL A 199 -21.03 -12.02 12.71
C VAL A 199 -19.86 -12.78 12.08
N GLY A 200 -19.60 -13.98 12.59
CA GLY A 200 -18.58 -14.88 12.02
C GLY A 200 -18.85 -15.21 10.56
N ALA A 201 -17.79 -15.42 9.79
CA ALA A 201 -17.83 -15.70 8.35
C ALA A 201 -18.46 -17.04 7.97
N ASP A 202 -18.62 -17.96 8.93
CA ASP A 202 -19.10 -19.32 8.69
C ASP A 202 -20.63 -19.41 8.63
N VAL A 203 -21.12 -20.40 7.87
CA VAL A 203 -22.56 -20.63 7.65
C VAL A 203 -23.33 -20.80 8.96
N ALA A 204 -22.76 -21.44 9.99
CA ALA A 204 -23.47 -21.67 11.24
C ALA A 204 -23.62 -20.37 12.05
N SER A 205 -22.58 -19.57 12.21
CA SER A 205 -22.66 -18.24 12.85
C SER A 205 -23.68 -17.33 12.16
N ILE A 206 -23.71 -17.33 10.82
CA ILE A 206 -24.66 -16.53 10.03
C ILE A 206 -26.10 -17.06 10.21
N GLN A 207 -26.30 -18.38 10.19
CA GLN A 207 -27.62 -18.98 10.45
C GLN A 207 -28.11 -18.76 11.90
N GLU A 208 -27.22 -18.79 12.90
CA GLU A 208 -27.56 -18.50 14.31
C GLU A 208 -27.96 -17.03 14.51
N ALA A 209 -27.23 -16.09 13.89
CA ALA A 209 -27.56 -14.66 13.94
C ALA A 209 -28.87 -14.33 13.18
N LEU A 210 -29.12 -15.00 12.03
CA LEU A 210 -30.37 -14.86 11.27
C LEU A 210 -31.63 -15.29 12.02
N GLN A 211 -31.53 -16.03 13.13
CA GLN A 211 -32.69 -16.35 13.97
C GLN A 211 -33.24 -15.12 14.71
N GLN A 212 -32.49 -14.01 14.79
CA GLN A 212 -32.90 -12.79 15.49
C GLN A 212 -33.50 -11.76 14.51
N ALA A 213 -32.77 -11.45 13.44
CA ALA A 213 -33.19 -10.52 12.39
C ALA A 213 -32.39 -10.76 11.09
N PRO A 214 -32.76 -10.14 9.95
CA PRO A 214 -31.88 -10.02 8.79
C PRO A 214 -30.51 -9.42 9.13
N LEU A 215 -29.51 -9.70 8.29
CA LEU A 215 -28.12 -9.24 8.45
C LEU A 215 -27.68 -8.43 7.24
N THR A 216 -26.72 -7.53 7.41
CA THR A 216 -26.00 -6.95 6.28
C THR A 216 -25.04 -7.99 5.71
N PHE A 217 -24.80 -7.95 4.39
CA PHE A 217 -24.08 -9.03 3.72
C PHE A 217 -23.28 -8.49 2.54
N GLY A 218 -21.95 -8.53 2.66
CA GLY A 218 -21.03 -8.24 1.56
C GLY A 218 -20.93 -9.41 0.59
N LEU A 219 -20.82 -9.13 -0.72
CA LEU A 219 -20.43 -10.12 -1.73
C LEU A 219 -19.58 -9.49 -2.84
N MET A 220 -18.70 -10.29 -3.44
CA MET A 220 -18.10 -9.98 -4.74
C MET A 220 -19.15 -10.19 -5.85
N VAL A 221 -19.31 -9.21 -6.73
CA VAL A 221 -20.21 -9.28 -7.89
C VAL A 221 -19.40 -9.47 -9.17
N TYR A 222 -19.79 -10.48 -9.94
CA TYR A 222 -19.19 -10.87 -11.22
C TYR A 222 -20.07 -10.42 -12.41
N ASP A 223 -19.48 -10.32 -13.60
CA ASP A 223 -20.15 -9.78 -14.78
C ASP A 223 -21.41 -10.55 -15.24
N ASP A 224 -21.55 -11.84 -14.87
CA ASP A 224 -22.73 -12.68 -15.13
C ASP A 224 -23.88 -12.48 -14.13
N PHE A 225 -23.60 -12.07 -12.89
CA PHE A 225 -24.63 -11.82 -11.86
C PHE A 225 -25.64 -10.74 -12.29
N PHE A 226 -25.21 -9.73 -13.04
CA PHE A 226 -26.11 -8.70 -13.58
C PHE A 226 -27.23 -9.26 -14.48
N ALA A 227 -27.02 -10.43 -15.10
CA ALA A 227 -27.99 -11.12 -15.94
C ALA A 227 -28.94 -12.06 -15.17
N TYR A 228 -28.87 -12.11 -13.83
CA TYR A 228 -29.66 -13.04 -13.01
C TYR A 228 -31.19 -12.80 -13.10
N GLN A 229 -31.93 -13.87 -13.37
CA GLN A 229 -33.41 -13.92 -13.44
C GLN A 229 -34.00 -15.04 -12.55
N GLY A 230 -33.26 -15.53 -11.55
CA GLY A 230 -33.76 -16.47 -10.55
C GLY A 230 -33.23 -17.90 -10.59
N GLY A 231 -33.59 -18.67 -9.56
CA GLY A 231 -32.90 -19.90 -9.13
C GLY A 231 -31.72 -19.58 -8.19
N VAL A 232 -30.90 -20.57 -7.84
CA VAL A 232 -29.75 -20.34 -6.95
C VAL A 232 -28.53 -19.95 -7.77
N TYR A 233 -28.12 -18.69 -7.66
CA TYR A 233 -26.93 -18.15 -8.31
C TYR A 233 -25.68 -18.90 -7.85
N GLN A 234 -24.85 -19.16 -8.85
CA GLN A 234 -23.51 -19.70 -8.74
C GLN A 234 -22.72 -19.05 -9.88
N HIS A 235 -21.57 -18.44 -9.62
CA HIS A 235 -20.79 -17.80 -10.67
C HIS A 235 -20.37 -18.84 -11.72
N VAL A 236 -20.51 -18.52 -13.02
CA VAL A 236 -20.13 -19.45 -14.11
C VAL A 236 -19.22 -18.85 -15.16
N SER A 237 -19.20 -17.53 -15.35
CA SER A 237 -18.37 -16.88 -16.37
C SER A 237 -18.30 -15.36 -16.22
N GLY A 238 -17.18 -14.75 -16.61
CA GLY A 238 -16.98 -13.30 -16.56
C GLY A 238 -16.16 -12.88 -15.35
N GLU A 239 -15.62 -11.68 -15.41
CA GLU A 239 -14.66 -11.21 -14.41
C GLU A 239 -15.37 -10.62 -13.17
N PRO A 240 -14.69 -10.54 -12.00
CA PRO A 240 -15.15 -9.71 -10.90
C PRO A 240 -15.28 -8.24 -11.35
N VAL A 241 -16.27 -7.54 -10.80
CA VAL A 241 -16.60 -6.16 -11.16
C VAL A 241 -16.44 -5.21 -9.99
N GLY A 242 -16.77 -5.64 -8.77
CA GLY A 242 -16.66 -4.88 -7.52
C GLY A 242 -17.42 -5.54 -6.36
N TYR A 243 -17.37 -4.92 -5.19
CA TYR A 243 -18.04 -5.40 -3.98
C TYR A 243 -19.41 -4.73 -3.79
N HIS A 244 -20.39 -5.52 -3.34
CA HIS A 244 -21.77 -5.08 -3.15
C HIS A 244 -22.26 -5.43 -1.75
N LEU A 245 -23.11 -4.57 -1.17
CA LEU A 245 -23.77 -4.85 0.11
C LEU A 245 -25.27 -5.05 -0.12
N VAL A 246 -25.81 -6.11 0.46
CA VAL A 246 -27.24 -6.47 0.40
C VAL A 246 -27.75 -6.80 1.80
N ALA A 247 -29.08 -6.92 1.96
CA ALA A 247 -29.67 -7.45 3.18
C ALA A 247 -29.94 -8.96 3.02
N LEU A 248 -29.32 -9.78 3.86
CA LEU A 248 -29.54 -11.21 3.95
C LEU A 248 -30.78 -11.46 4.82
N VAL A 249 -31.86 -11.96 4.21
CA VAL A 249 -33.19 -12.09 4.82
C VAL A 249 -33.60 -13.55 5.10
N GLY A 250 -32.73 -14.52 4.80
CA GLY A 250 -33.05 -15.93 5.00
C GLY A 250 -32.04 -16.90 4.40
N TYR A 251 -32.36 -18.20 4.50
CA TYR A 251 -31.58 -19.32 3.96
C TYR A 251 -32.46 -20.56 3.70
N ASP A 252 -31.96 -21.49 2.89
CA ASP A 252 -32.55 -22.81 2.63
C ASP A 252 -31.44 -23.88 2.53
N ASP A 253 -31.42 -24.85 3.45
CA ASP A 253 -30.42 -25.94 3.46
C ASP A 253 -30.67 -27.02 2.41
N ALA A 254 -31.91 -27.18 1.91
CA ALA A 254 -32.20 -28.10 0.83
C ALA A 254 -31.68 -27.56 -0.52
N GLU A 255 -31.62 -26.23 -0.66
CA GLU A 255 -30.96 -25.55 -1.77
C GLU A 255 -29.49 -25.15 -1.49
N GLN A 256 -29.00 -25.25 -0.25
CA GLN A 256 -27.68 -24.77 0.20
C GLN A 256 -27.46 -23.30 -0.19
N ALA A 257 -28.46 -22.46 0.10
CA ALA A 257 -28.58 -21.11 -0.46
C ALA A 257 -28.97 -20.05 0.58
N TRP A 258 -28.32 -18.89 0.50
CA TRP A 258 -28.73 -17.64 1.12
C TRP A 258 -29.87 -16.98 0.34
N ILE A 259 -30.73 -16.20 1.01
CA ILE A 259 -31.83 -15.42 0.42
C ILE A 259 -31.59 -13.93 0.69
N CYS A 260 -31.40 -13.12 -0.35
CA CYS A 260 -30.96 -11.73 -0.22
C CYS A 260 -31.91 -10.72 -0.91
N LYS A 261 -32.17 -9.58 -0.25
CA LYS A 261 -32.84 -8.38 -0.80
C LYS A 261 -31.78 -7.49 -1.48
N ASN A 262 -31.91 -7.25 -2.78
CA ASN A 262 -31.02 -6.35 -3.53
C ASN A 262 -31.62 -4.93 -3.64
N SER A 263 -30.83 -3.97 -4.12
CA SER A 263 -31.13 -2.54 -4.26
C SER A 263 -31.17 -2.06 -5.72
N TRP A 264 -31.40 -2.96 -6.69
CA TRP A 264 -31.46 -2.67 -8.14
C TRP A 264 -32.89 -2.68 -8.71
N GLY A 265 -33.87 -2.32 -7.86
CA GLY A 265 -35.28 -2.26 -8.18
C GLY A 265 -35.98 -3.63 -8.31
N PRO A 266 -37.31 -3.69 -8.15
CA PRO A 266 -38.09 -4.93 -8.19
C PRO A 266 -38.19 -5.57 -9.59
N SER A 267 -37.57 -4.97 -10.62
CA SER A 267 -37.52 -5.51 -11.99
C SER A 267 -36.31 -6.41 -12.26
N TRP A 268 -35.34 -6.44 -11.35
CA TRP A 268 -34.17 -7.32 -11.41
C TRP A 268 -34.43 -8.63 -10.65
N GLY A 269 -33.76 -9.73 -11.03
CA GLY A 269 -33.77 -10.99 -10.27
C GLY A 269 -35.15 -11.59 -9.99
N GLU A 270 -35.35 -12.08 -8.76
CA GLU A 270 -36.61 -12.65 -8.27
C GLU A 270 -37.42 -11.57 -7.54
N GLN A 271 -37.96 -10.62 -8.32
CA GLN A 271 -38.69 -9.43 -7.82
C GLN A 271 -37.82 -8.52 -6.92
N GLY A 272 -36.57 -8.32 -7.32
CA GLY A 272 -35.55 -7.57 -6.57
C GLY A 272 -34.79 -8.40 -5.53
N PHE A 273 -35.16 -9.66 -5.32
CA PHE A 273 -34.41 -10.61 -4.49
C PHE A 273 -33.52 -11.52 -5.34
N PHE A 274 -32.58 -12.19 -4.68
CA PHE A 274 -31.84 -13.32 -5.26
C PHE A 274 -31.54 -14.40 -4.24
N ARG A 275 -31.14 -15.56 -4.74
CA ARG A 275 -30.57 -16.65 -3.96
C ARG A 275 -29.15 -16.94 -4.45
N ILE A 276 -28.21 -17.19 -3.54
CA ILE A 276 -26.79 -17.47 -3.83
C ILE A 276 -26.32 -18.64 -2.96
N ARG A 277 -25.45 -19.52 -3.49
CA ARG A 277 -24.94 -20.66 -2.71
C ARG A 277 -24.15 -20.21 -1.47
N TYR A 278 -24.21 -21.01 -0.41
CA TYR A 278 -23.37 -20.85 0.79
C TYR A 278 -21.85 -20.79 0.51
N ASN A 279 -21.38 -21.43 -0.57
CA ASN A 279 -19.96 -21.48 -0.95
C ASN A 279 -19.57 -20.48 -2.05
N GLU A 280 -20.50 -19.62 -2.49
CA GLU A 280 -20.26 -18.55 -3.49
C GLU A 280 -20.42 -17.16 -2.86
N SER A 281 -20.95 -17.08 -1.63
CA SER A 281 -20.76 -15.93 -0.77
C SER A 281 -19.31 -15.86 -0.30
N TYR A 282 -18.55 -14.96 -0.93
CA TYR A 282 -17.27 -14.46 -0.45
C TYR A 282 -17.44 -13.96 1.01
N SER A 283 -17.02 -14.76 1.99
CA SER A 283 -17.19 -14.45 3.41
C SER A 283 -16.00 -13.67 4.00
N GLY A 284 -15.28 -12.92 3.16
CA GLY A 284 -14.16 -12.04 3.53
C GLY A 284 -14.57 -10.57 3.70
N GLY A 285 -15.84 -10.30 4.04
CA GLY A 285 -16.33 -8.93 4.12
C GLY A 285 -17.68 -8.76 4.82
N SER A 286 -17.64 -8.19 6.04
CA SER A 286 -18.71 -7.33 6.56
C SER A 286 -20.12 -7.94 6.67
N VAL A 287 -20.27 -9.00 7.47
CA VAL A 287 -21.59 -9.46 7.93
C VAL A 287 -21.86 -8.85 9.32
N TYR A 288 -22.89 -8.00 9.42
CA TYR A 288 -23.30 -7.38 10.69
C TYR A 288 -24.80 -7.58 10.94
N GLY A 289 -25.17 -7.72 12.22
CA GLY A 289 -26.56 -7.69 12.67
C GLY A 289 -26.83 -6.49 13.59
N ILE A 290 -28.11 -6.18 13.77
CA ILE A 290 -28.57 -5.13 14.70
C ILE A 290 -28.99 -5.78 16.02
N GLN A 291 -28.58 -5.18 17.12
CA GLN A 291 -29.02 -5.56 18.46
C GLN A 291 -30.49 -5.14 18.64
N LEU A 292 -31.36 -6.13 18.81
CA LEU A 292 -32.76 -5.92 19.17
C LEU A 292 -32.85 -5.51 20.64
N ASN A 293 -33.74 -4.55 20.93
CA ASN A 293 -34.04 -4.08 22.28
C ASN A 293 -34.59 -5.22 23.18
N ARG A 294 -34.07 -5.39 24.38
CA ARG A 294 -34.43 -6.47 25.32
C ARG A 294 -35.27 -5.92 26.46
N ALA A 295 -36.49 -6.44 26.61
CA ALA A 295 -37.43 -6.01 27.64
C ALA A 295 -36.84 -6.00 29.07
N PRO A 296 -37.21 -5.02 29.92
CA PRO A 296 -36.81 -4.97 31.32
C PRO A 296 -37.12 -6.27 32.08
N VAL A 297 -36.19 -6.73 32.91
CA VAL A 297 -36.34 -7.94 33.73
C VAL A 297 -36.71 -7.54 35.15
N PHE A 298 -37.84 -8.02 35.66
CA PHE A 298 -38.25 -7.81 37.06
C PHE A 298 -37.29 -8.46 38.05
N ASP A 299 -36.96 -7.74 39.13
CA ASP A 299 -36.41 -8.34 40.35
C ASP A 299 -37.45 -9.33 40.94
N PRO A 300 -37.04 -10.37 41.70
CA PRO A 300 -37.94 -11.43 42.17
C PRO A 300 -39.23 -10.93 42.86
N LEU A 301 -40.38 -11.37 42.35
CA LEU A 301 -41.71 -10.92 42.79
C LEU A 301 -42.34 -11.91 43.78
N TYR A 302 -42.31 -11.55 45.07
CA TYR A 302 -42.79 -12.36 46.18
C TYR A 302 -44.29 -12.22 46.46
N THR A 303 -44.89 -13.23 47.10
CA THR A 303 -46.22 -13.13 47.73
C THR A 303 -46.22 -11.99 48.77
N ARG A 304 -47.34 -11.25 48.89
CA ARG A 304 -47.54 -10.19 49.88
C ARG A 304 -48.80 -10.48 50.69
N THR A 305 -48.76 -10.29 52.01
CA THR A 305 -49.88 -10.61 52.91
C THR A 305 -50.29 -9.40 53.73
N THR A 306 -51.59 -9.20 53.93
CA THR A 306 -52.17 -8.10 54.72
C THR A 306 -53.49 -8.54 55.37
N ARG A 307 -54.10 -7.65 56.17
CA ARG A 307 -55.43 -7.83 56.76
C ARG A 307 -56.47 -6.95 56.06
N ALA A 308 -57.72 -7.38 56.11
CA ALA A 308 -58.82 -6.53 55.71
C ALA A 308 -58.92 -5.29 56.64
N GLY A 309 -58.79 -4.10 56.05
CA GLY A 309 -58.77 -2.81 56.74
C GLY A 309 -57.39 -2.23 57.08
N GLU A 310 -56.28 -2.94 56.81
CA GLU A 310 -54.91 -2.43 57.00
C GLU A 310 -54.27 -2.09 55.63
N GLU A 311 -53.46 -1.02 55.54
CA GLU A 311 -52.82 -0.62 54.29
C GLU A 311 -51.63 -1.54 53.97
N LEU A 312 -51.70 -2.25 52.84
CA LEU A 312 -50.55 -2.90 52.21
C LEU A 312 -49.80 -1.88 51.34
N ARG A 313 -48.47 -1.87 51.43
CA ARG A 313 -47.58 -1.00 50.66
C ARG A 313 -46.28 -1.73 50.31
N PHE A 314 -45.88 -1.73 49.04
CA PHE A 314 -44.62 -2.30 48.56
C PHE A 314 -44.26 -1.74 47.19
N SER A 315 -42.98 -1.75 46.82
CA SER A 315 -42.55 -1.45 45.44
C SER A 315 -42.26 -2.71 44.63
N VAL A 316 -42.40 -2.61 43.32
CA VAL A 316 -41.80 -3.52 42.33
C VAL A 316 -40.62 -2.83 41.66
N ALA A 317 -39.60 -3.61 41.27
CA ALA A 317 -38.43 -3.11 40.55
C ALA A 317 -38.13 -4.02 39.36
N ALA A 318 -37.61 -3.43 38.29
CA ALA A 318 -37.07 -4.13 37.13
C ALA A 318 -35.82 -3.41 36.64
N ARG A 319 -34.91 -4.17 36.02
CA ARG A 319 -33.64 -3.70 35.47
C ARG A 319 -33.65 -3.95 33.98
N ASP A 320 -33.24 -2.94 33.23
CA ASP A 320 -33.16 -3.04 31.79
C ASP A 320 -31.81 -3.68 31.36
N PRO A 321 -31.80 -4.78 30.58
CA PRO A 321 -30.57 -5.42 30.13
C PRO A 321 -29.72 -4.57 29.17
N ASP A 322 -30.36 -3.60 28.51
CA ASP A 322 -29.81 -2.70 27.50
C ASP A 322 -29.46 -1.30 28.06
N GLY A 323 -29.75 -1.08 29.35
CA GLY A 323 -29.44 0.13 30.11
C GLY A 323 -30.54 1.19 30.10
N ASP A 324 -31.70 0.89 29.51
CA ASP A 324 -32.75 1.87 29.29
C ASP A 324 -33.56 2.25 30.55
N GLY A 325 -34.18 3.44 30.48
CA GLY A 325 -34.91 4.03 31.59
C GLY A 325 -36.29 3.40 31.82
N VAL A 326 -36.36 2.34 32.64
CA VAL A 326 -37.60 1.62 32.96
C VAL A 326 -38.77 2.52 33.38
N ARG A 327 -39.99 2.10 33.02
CA ARG A 327 -41.28 2.66 33.40
C ARG A 327 -42.23 1.54 33.82
N TYR A 328 -43.06 1.77 34.84
CA TYR A 328 -43.99 0.76 35.33
C TYR A 328 -45.46 1.07 34.99
N ASP A 329 -46.27 0.03 34.87
CA ASP A 329 -47.73 0.10 34.90
C ASP A 329 -48.35 -1.09 35.67
N MET A 330 -49.62 -0.98 36.04
CA MET A 330 -50.38 -1.96 36.81
C MET A 330 -51.77 -2.18 36.20
N GLU A 331 -52.12 -3.44 35.95
CA GLU A 331 -53.49 -3.87 35.66
C GLU A 331 -54.12 -4.50 36.90
N ALA A 332 -54.92 -3.69 37.62
CA ALA A 332 -55.66 -4.13 38.79
C ALA A 332 -57.03 -4.74 38.43
N PRO A 333 -57.35 -5.96 38.90
CA PRO A 333 -58.71 -6.51 38.80
C PRO A 333 -59.75 -5.62 39.49
N PRO A 334 -61.04 -5.67 39.10
CA PRO A 334 -62.13 -4.91 39.75
C PRO A 334 -62.30 -5.19 41.24
N GLU A 335 -61.76 -6.30 41.72
CA GLU A 335 -61.70 -6.69 43.13
C GLU A 335 -60.77 -5.80 43.97
N LEU A 336 -59.71 -5.23 43.38
CA LEU A 336 -58.76 -4.34 44.05
C LEU A 336 -59.25 -2.86 44.07
N ALA A 337 -60.55 -2.67 44.24
CA ALA A 337 -61.16 -1.34 44.23
C ALA A 337 -60.55 -0.45 45.33
N GLY A 338 -59.91 0.66 44.92
CA GLY A 338 -59.21 1.58 45.81
C GLY A 338 -57.69 1.37 45.93
N ALA A 339 -57.10 0.44 45.17
CA ALA A 339 -55.64 0.35 45.02
C ALA A 339 -55.09 1.57 44.25
N ALA A 340 -53.87 1.97 44.59
CA ALA A 340 -53.08 3.01 43.94
C ALA A 340 -51.71 2.46 43.52
N PHE A 341 -51.15 3.03 42.45
CA PHE A 341 -49.82 2.67 41.96
C PHE A 341 -49.10 3.91 41.41
N ASP A 342 -47.88 4.13 41.85
CA ASP A 342 -46.96 5.11 41.30
C ASP A 342 -46.14 4.46 40.17
N ARG A 343 -46.31 5.00 38.96
CA ARG A 343 -45.69 4.49 37.73
C ARG A 343 -44.22 4.91 37.56
N ASP A 344 -43.77 5.92 38.32
CA ASP A 344 -42.39 6.42 38.26
C ASP A 344 -41.52 5.80 39.37
N SER A 345 -42.07 5.48 40.55
CA SER A 345 -41.34 4.81 41.65
C SER A 345 -41.63 3.31 41.80
N GLY A 346 -42.61 2.77 41.07
CA GLY A 346 -43.04 1.37 41.18
C GLY A 346 -43.77 1.04 42.49
N GLU A 347 -44.17 2.03 43.29
CA GLU A 347 -44.85 1.82 44.57
C GLU A 347 -46.34 1.48 44.39
N PHE A 348 -46.76 0.33 44.90
CA PHE A 348 -48.16 -0.08 45.08
C PHE A 348 -48.63 0.24 46.51
N SER A 349 -49.86 0.75 46.66
CA SER A 349 -50.56 0.69 47.94
C SER A 349 -52.06 0.37 47.82
N TRP A 350 -52.60 -0.37 48.79
CA TRP A 350 -54.00 -0.75 48.84
C TRP A 350 -54.45 -1.07 50.27
N THR A 351 -55.61 -0.52 50.68
CA THR A 351 -56.31 -0.94 51.90
C THR A 351 -57.49 -1.83 51.50
N PRO A 352 -57.47 -3.15 51.75
CA PRO A 352 -58.59 -4.02 51.42
C PRO A 352 -59.81 -3.66 52.29
N PRO A 353 -61.03 -3.59 51.74
CA PRO A 353 -62.24 -3.35 52.56
C PRO A 353 -62.56 -4.56 53.45
N ALA A 354 -63.18 -4.34 54.61
CA ALA A 354 -63.64 -5.44 55.47
C ALA A 354 -64.64 -6.36 54.74
N GLY A 355 -64.40 -7.68 54.74
CA GLY A 355 -65.15 -8.64 53.92
C GLY A 355 -64.51 -8.91 52.54
N SER A 356 -63.17 -8.79 52.43
CA SER A 356 -62.39 -9.06 51.20
C SER A 356 -61.28 -10.09 51.44
N GLU A 357 -61.54 -11.08 52.29
CA GLU A 357 -60.57 -12.09 52.69
C GLU A 357 -60.42 -13.16 51.59
N GLY A 358 -59.18 -13.44 51.17
CA GLY A 358 -58.89 -14.27 50.01
C GLY A 358 -57.51 -14.04 49.40
N MET A 359 -57.29 -14.53 48.17
CA MET A 359 -56.03 -14.36 47.44
C MET A 359 -56.29 -13.73 46.07
N TYR A 360 -55.63 -12.61 45.83
CA TYR A 360 -55.71 -11.78 44.63
C TYR A 360 -54.40 -11.88 43.83
N ARG A 361 -54.44 -11.50 42.55
CA ARG A 361 -53.27 -11.40 41.70
C ARG A 361 -53.22 -10.03 41.05
N VAL A 362 -52.11 -9.33 41.24
CA VAL A 362 -51.81 -8.03 40.59
C VAL A 362 -50.88 -8.31 39.42
N ARG A 363 -51.21 -7.78 38.24
CA ARG A 363 -50.31 -7.79 37.07
C ARG A 363 -49.60 -6.45 37.02
N PHE A 364 -48.28 -6.49 37.04
CA PHE A 364 -47.41 -5.35 36.77
C PHE A 364 -46.77 -5.51 35.40
N VAL A 365 -46.50 -4.40 34.75
CA VAL A 365 -45.78 -4.34 33.47
C VAL A 365 -44.60 -3.41 33.65
N ALA A 366 -43.41 -3.83 33.22
CA ALA A 366 -42.24 -2.96 33.10
C ALA A 366 -41.94 -2.80 31.62
N SER A 367 -41.89 -1.56 31.14
CA SER A 367 -41.45 -1.21 29.79
C SER A 367 -40.21 -0.33 29.85
N ASP A 368 -39.39 -0.37 28.82
CA ASP A 368 -38.32 0.62 28.62
C ASP A 368 -38.90 1.99 28.13
N ARG A 369 -38.03 2.82 27.54
CA ARG A 369 -38.36 4.09 26.88
C ARG A 369 -37.81 4.18 25.45
N TRP A 370 -37.46 3.06 24.84
CA TRP A 370 -36.98 2.96 23.47
C TRP A 370 -38.13 3.05 22.44
N ASP A 371 -37.81 3.14 21.15
CA ASP A 371 -38.77 3.02 20.05
C ASP A 371 -38.30 1.94 19.05
N PRO A 372 -39.02 0.81 18.91
CA PRO A 372 -40.25 0.44 19.61
C PRO A 372 -39.95 -0.09 21.04
N PRO A 373 -40.81 0.22 22.02
CA PRO A 373 -40.56 -0.19 23.41
C PRO A 373 -40.85 -1.67 23.62
N ALA A 374 -39.92 -2.34 24.29
CA ALA A 374 -40.09 -3.69 24.81
C ALA A 374 -40.68 -3.65 26.23
N ALA A 375 -41.33 -4.75 26.63
CA ALA A 375 -41.95 -4.85 27.94
C ALA A 375 -42.06 -6.29 28.44
N SER A 376 -41.96 -6.46 29.76
CA SER A 376 -42.21 -7.72 30.46
C SER A 376 -43.42 -7.60 31.39
N GLU A 377 -43.99 -8.73 31.79
CA GLU A 377 -45.04 -8.79 32.81
C GLU A 377 -44.58 -9.55 34.06
N GLY A 378 -44.99 -9.03 35.21
CA GLY A 378 -44.72 -9.59 36.53
C GLY A 378 -46.02 -9.77 37.32
N TRP A 379 -46.08 -10.82 38.15
CA TRP A 379 -47.31 -11.18 38.88
C TRP A 379 -47.04 -11.28 40.38
N VAL A 380 -47.72 -10.43 41.17
CA VAL A 380 -47.69 -10.51 42.64
C VAL A 380 -48.98 -11.14 43.14
N ARG A 381 -48.86 -12.14 44.02
CA ARG A 381 -49.99 -12.69 44.79
C ARG A 381 -50.19 -11.85 46.05
N VAL A 382 -51.42 -11.38 46.28
CA VAL A 382 -51.80 -10.62 47.49
C VAL A 382 -52.79 -11.44 48.30
N SER A 383 -52.40 -11.83 49.51
CA SER A 383 -53.24 -12.56 50.47
C SER A 383 -53.86 -11.59 51.49
N VAL A 384 -55.18 -11.64 51.65
CA VAL A 384 -55.94 -10.83 52.61
C VAL A 384 -56.57 -11.73 53.65
N CYS A 385 -56.28 -11.45 54.93
CA CYS A 385 -56.58 -12.32 56.07
C CYS A 385 -57.50 -11.69 57.11
N ASP A 386 -58.27 -12.52 57.83
CA ASP A 386 -59.04 -12.15 59.03
C ASP A 386 -58.14 -11.82 60.25
N SER A 387 -56.90 -12.32 60.25
CA SER A 387 -55.91 -12.14 61.33
C SER A 387 -54.51 -11.91 60.75
N LEU A 388 -53.49 -11.70 61.60
CA LEU A 388 -52.11 -11.86 61.11
C LEU A 388 -51.93 -13.34 60.76
N CYS A 389 -51.39 -13.59 59.57
CA CYS A 389 -51.02 -14.93 59.07
C CYS A 389 -49.52 -15.05 58.79
N ASP A 390 -48.80 -13.93 58.83
CA ASP A 390 -47.34 -13.89 58.93
C ASP A 390 -46.90 -14.58 60.24
N ASP A 391 -46.18 -15.69 60.15
CA ASP A 391 -45.56 -16.37 61.30
C ASP A 391 -44.11 -15.94 61.57
N GLY A 392 -43.56 -15.07 60.71
CA GLY A 392 -42.19 -14.59 60.73
C GLY A 392 -41.18 -15.43 59.94
N ASN A 393 -41.62 -16.45 59.20
CA ASN A 393 -40.76 -17.35 58.43
C ASN A 393 -40.85 -17.09 56.91
N PHE A 394 -39.80 -16.50 56.34
CA PHE A 394 -39.71 -16.26 54.89
C PHE A 394 -39.74 -17.54 54.03
N CYS A 395 -39.54 -18.72 54.63
CA CYS A 395 -39.58 -20.01 53.96
C CYS A 395 -40.97 -20.68 53.92
N THR A 396 -42.03 -19.97 54.30
CA THR A 396 -43.44 -20.39 54.13
C THR A 396 -44.24 -19.38 53.29
N ASP A 397 -45.09 -19.89 52.40
CA ASP A 397 -46.05 -19.09 51.62
C ASP A 397 -47.27 -18.79 52.51
N ASP A 398 -47.11 -17.82 53.41
CA ASP A 398 -48.10 -17.44 54.44
C ASP A 398 -49.37 -16.82 53.83
N THR A 399 -50.38 -17.67 53.60
CA THR A 399 -51.55 -17.36 52.79
C THR A 399 -52.87 -17.65 53.50
N CYS A 400 -53.94 -16.97 53.09
CA CYS A 400 -55.30 -17.14 53.64
C CYS A 400 -56.32 -17.62 52.61
N PRO A 401 -56.24 -18.86 52.07
CA PRO A 401 -57.26 -19.42 51.18
C PRO A 401 -58.65 -19.45 51.85
N GLY A 402 -59.50 -18.47 51.50
CA GLY A 402 -60.82 -18.30 52.13
C GLY A 402 -60.75 -17.78 53.58
N GLY A 403 -59.79 -16.90 53.89
CA GLY A 403 -59.63 -16.25 55.20
C GLY A 403 -58.93 -17.09 56.27
N VAL A 404 -58.84 -18.41 56.10
CA VAL A 404 -58.14 -19.32 57.02
C VAL A 404 -56.64 -19.36 56.70
N CYS A 405 -55.83 -18.91 57.66
CA CYS A 405 -54.37 -18.88 57.57
C CYS A 405 -53.75 -20.28 57.39
N GLN A 406 -52.79 -20.39 56.48
CA GLN A 406 -52.05 -21.58 56.11
C GLN A 406 -50.59 -21.21 55.80
N HIS A 407 -49.65 -22.04 56.30
CA HIS A 407 -48.21 -21.90 56.10
C HIS A 407 -47.73 -23.13 55.32
N GLU A 408 -47.49 -23.00 54.00
CA GLU A 408 -46.95 -24.08 53.18
C GLU A 408 -45.46 -23.85 52.90
N PHE A 409 -44.61 -24.88 53.11
CA PHE A 409 -43.17 -24.77 52.88
C PHE A 409 -42.88 -24.46 51.41
N ASN A 410 -42.23 -23.32 51.14
CA ASN A 410 -41.89 -22.93 49.78
C ASN A 410 -40.37 -22.99 49.55
N ASN A 411 -39.88 -24.19 49.22
CA ASN A 411 -38.48 -24.45 48.84
C ASN A 411 -38.12 -23.90 47.44
N ALA A 412 -38.94 -23.02 46.86
CA ALA A 412 -38.68 -22.28 45.61
C ALA A 412 -38.63 -20.74 45.81
N ILE A 413 -38.63 -20.30 47.07
CA ILE A 413 -38.29 -18.94 47.50
C ILE A 413 -36.91 -18.98 48.17
N SER A 414 -36.06 -17.97 47.94
CA SER A 414 -34.86 -17.76 48.75
C SER A 414 -35.20 -16.98 50.02
N CYS A 415 -34.45 -17.20 51.10
CA CYS A 415 -34.47 -16.32 52.26
C CYS A 415 -34.12 -14.87 51.82
N PRO A 416 -34.47 -13.85 52.63
CA PRO A 416 -33.79 -12.57 52.51
C PRO A 416 -32.30 -12.80 52.79
N ASP A 417 -31.48 -12.51 51.79
CA ASP A 417 -30.02 -12.34 51.87
C ASP A 417 -29.65 -11.69 53.23
N ASP A 418 -28.91 -12.43 54.07
CA ASP A 418 -28.51 -11.97 55.40
C ASP A 418 -27.27 -11.06 55.38
N GLY A 419 -26.84 -10.65 54.19
CA GLY A 419 -25.65 -9.85 53.92
C GLY A 419 -24.37 -10.68 53.99
N ASN A 420 -24.45 -11.98 53.75
CA ASN A 420 -23.38 -12.94 53.98
C ASN A 420 -23.20 -13.87 52.77
N SER A 421 -22.21 -13.54 51.96
CA SER A 421 -21.71 -14.33 50.82
C SER A 421 -21.33 -15.79 51.16
N CYS A 422 -21.30 -16.15 52.44
CA CYS A 422 -21.10 -17.51 52.96
C CYS A 422 -22.38 -18.22 53.42
N SER A 423 -23.55 -17.71 53.04
CA SER A 423 -24.86 -18.39 53.03
C SER A 423 -25.12 -19.05 51.66
N ASP A 424 -26.08 -19.98 51.57
CA ASP A 424 -26.68 -20.39 50.27
C ASP A 424 -28.16 -19.98 50.13
N ASP A 425 -28.68 -19.15 51.06
CA ASP A 425 -30.02 -18.52 51.13
C ASP A 425 -31.22 -19.41 50.76
N ALA A 426 -31.04 -20.72 50.86
CA ALA A 426 -31.99 -21.70 50.35
C ALA A 426 -33.01 -22.10 51.42
N CYS A 427 -34.28 -21.74 51.21
CA CYS A 427 -35.36 -22.29 52.00
C CYS A 427 -35.48 -23.81 51.80
N ARG A 428 -35.26 -24.56 52.88
CA ARG A 428 -35.34 -26.03 52.87
C ARG A 428 -36.19 -26.49 54.05
N ASP A 429 -37.35 -27.04 53.73
CA ASP A 429 -38.35 -27.63 54.65
C ASP A 429 -38.84 -26.64 55.72
N GLY A 430 -39.09 -25.39 55.30
CA GLY A 430 -39.56 -24.32 56.19
C GLY A 430 -38.49 -23.75 57.10
N SER A 431 -37.22 -23.81 56.71
CA SER A 431 -36.11 -23.18 57.44
C SER A 431 -35.05 -22.67 56.47
N CYS A 432 -34.47 -21.52 56.79
CA CYS A 432 -33.29 -21.03 56.11
C CYS A 432 -32.05 -21.81 56.57
N TYR A 433 -31.36 -22.44 55.62
CA TYR A 433 -30.19 -23.29 55.81
C TYR A 433 -29.36 -23.16 54.54
N ALA A 434 -28.02 -23.09 54.55
CA ALA A 434 -27.09 -23.03 55.68
C ALA A 434 -25.72 -22.48 55.25
N LEU A 435 -24.86 -22.16 56.24
CA LEU A 435 -23.48 -21.72 56.01
C LEU A 435 -22.71 -22.65 55.07
N LEU A 436 -22.07 -22.06 54.05
CA LEU A 436 -21.17 -22.75 53.15
C LEU A 436 -19.97 -23.33 53.92
N PRO A 437 -19.52 -24.57 53.62
CA PRO A 437 -18.34 -25.16 54.25
C PRO A 437 -17.08 -24.29 54.12
N ASP A 438 -16.18 -24.39 55.12
CA ASP A 438 -14.90 -23.67 55.10
C ASP A 438 -14.12 -23.94 53.79
N GLY A 439 -13.68 -22.88 53.11
CA GLY A 439 -12.98 -22.96 51.82
C GLY A 439 -13.89 -23.03 50.57
N ASN A 440 -15.19 -22.72 50.68
CA ASN A 440 -15.94 -22.26 49.51
C ASN A 440 -15.52 -20.82 49.16
N PRO A 441 -15.47 -20.46 47.86
CA PRO A 441 -15.25 -19.08 47.47
C PRO A 441 -16.46 -18.23 47.89
N CYS A 442 -16.16 -17.06 48.41
CA CYS A 442 -17.07 -15.93 48.56
C CYS A 442 -16.45 -14.73 47.85
N ASP A 443 -17.26 -13.72 47.54
CA ASP A 443 -16.82 -12.43 47.04
C ASP A 443 -17.82 -11.40 47.59
N ASP A 444 -17.35 -10.47 48.41
CA ASP A 444 -18.20 -9.38 48.94
C ASP A 444 -17.51 -8.00 49.02
N ASP A 445 -16.20 -7.91 48.81
CA ASP A 445 -15.49 -6.64 48.58
C ASP A 445 -15.16 -6.39 47.09
N GLY A 446 -15.36 -7.38 46.21
CA GLY A 446 -15.11 -7.26 44.77
C GLY A 446 -13.62 -7.19 44.41
N SER A 447 -12.72 -7.60 45.31
CA SER A 447 -11.27 -7.44 45.14
C SER A 447 -10.58 -8.77 44.88
N GLU A 448 -10.13 -8.99 43.64
CA GLU A 448 -9.18 -10.09 43.33
C GLU A 448 -7.84 -9.98 44.07
N CYS A 449 -7.57 -8.83 44.71
CA CYS A 449 -6.40 -8.59 45.53
C CYS A 449 -6.53 -9.12 46.96
N THR A 450 -7.62 -9.80 47.27
CA THR A 450 -7.79 -10.66 48.43
C THR A 450 -7.94 -12.12 47.99
N THR A 451 -7.85 -13.03 48.96
CA THR A 451 -8.31 -14.41 48.80
C THR A 451 -9.49 -14.64 49.72
N ASP A 452 -10.64 -14.89 49.09
CA ASP A 452 -11.95 -14.73 49.70
C ASP A 452 -12.60 -16.11 49.84
N GLU A 453 -12.33 -16.69 51.01
CA GLU A 453 -12.80 -17.99 51.42
C GLU A 453 -13.76 -17.87 52.59
N CYS A 454 -14.86 -18.61 52.56
CA CYS A 454 -15.70 -18.79 53.73
C CYS A 454 -14.91 -19.45 54.85
N ARG A 455 -14.93 -18.85 56.05
CA ARG A 455 -14.34 -19.44 57.27
C ARG A 455 -15.25 -19.20 58.47
N LEU A 456 -15.78 -20.29 59.05
CA LEU A 456 -16.73 -20.29 60.16
C LEU A 456 -18.04 -19.51 59.90
N GLY A 457 -18.41 -19.33 58.63
CA GLY A 457 -19.66 -18.68 58.23
C GLY A 457 -19.59 -17.16 58.03
N ALA A 458 -18.40 -16.61 57.78
CA ALA A 458 -18.20 -15.28 57.23
C ALA A 458 -17.13 -15.36 56.12
N CYS A 459 -17.15 -14.42 55.17
CA CYS A 459 -16.05 -14.27 54.22
C CYS A 459 -14.78 -13.77 54.94
N ALA A 460 -13.61 -14.15 54.42
CA ALA A 460 -12.34 -14.02 55.15
C ALA A 460 -11.22 -13.42 54.30
N HIS A 461 -11.47 -12.24 53.75
CA HIS A 461 -10.55 -11.37 53.02
C HIS A 461 -9.13 -11.45 53.57
N THR A 462 -8.29 -12.20 52.85
CA THR A 462 -6.88 -12.37 53.17
C THR A 462 -6.09 -11.70 52.05
N PRO A 463 -5.60 -10.45 52.24
CA PRO A 463 -4.91 -9.71 51.20
C PRO A 463 -3.77 -10.51 50.56
N LEU A 464 -3.71 -10.49 49.24
CA LEU A 464 -2.56 -10.95 48.49
C LEU A 464 -1.34 -10.07 48.84
N PRO A 465 -0.10 -10.61 48.78
CA PRO A 465 1.10 -9.80 48.99
C PRO A 465 1.16 -8.59 48.06
N ASP A 466 1.58 -7.43 48.57
CA ASP A 466 1.76 -6.23 47.75
C ASP A 466 2.67 -6.53 46.55
N GLY A 467 2.24 -6.15 45.34
CA GLY A 467 2.93 -6.53 44.09
C GLY A 467 2.47 -7.86 43.48
N SER A 468 1.42 -8.51 44.00
CA SER A 468 0.70 -9.57 43.28
C SER A 468 -0.07 -8.96 42.11
N PRO A 469 -0.15 -9.64 40.94
CA PRO A 469 -0.88 -9.12 39.78
C PRO A 469 -2.40 -9.17 40.00
N CYS A 470 -3.12 -8.22 39.41
CA CYS A 470 -4.57 -8.17 39.35
C CYS A 470 -5.05 -7.98 37.88
N GLN A 471 -6.34 -7.66 37.67
CA GLN A 471 -6.98 -7.63 36.37
C GLN A 471 -6.52 -6.42 35.57
N ASP A 472 -5.55 -6.67 34.69
CA ASP A 472 -5.15 -5.84 33.54
C ASP A 472 -6.32 -4.98 33.04
N ASP A 473 -6.24 -3.66 33.26
CA ASP A 473 -7.25 -2.69 32.79
C ASP A 473 -7.15 -2.42 31.28
N TRP A 474 -6.22 -3.12 30.60
CA TRP A 474 -5.84 -3.03 29.19
C TRP A 474 -5.14 -1.71 28.82
N VAL A 475 -4.68 -0.96 29.82
CA VAL A 475 -3.91 0.28 29.71
C VAL A 475 -2.55 0.10 30.41
N GLN A 476 -1.55 -0.39 29.65
CA GLN A 476 -0.16 -0.62 30.11
C GLN A 476 0.54 0.56 30.83
N CYS A 477 -0.07 1.74 30.84
CA CYS A 477 0.39 2.92 31.54
C CYS A 477 -0.24 3.12 32.93
N THR A 478 -0.80 2.06 33.50
CA THR A 478 -1.17 1.94 34.91
C THR A 478 -0.36 0.82 35.61
N GLU A 479 -0.47 0.70 36.94
CA GLU A 479 0.13 -0.40 37.71
C GLU A 479 -0.91 -1.47 38.08
N ASP A 480 -0.99 -2.58 37.34
CA ASP A 480 -1.92 -3.69 37.64
C ASP A 480 -1.43 -4.60 38.78
N VAL A 481 -1.20 -4.00 39.96
CA VAL A 481 -0.76 -4.69 41.16
C VAL A 481 -1.62 -4.41 42.38
N CYS A 482 -1.74 -5.43 43.21
CA CYS A 482 -2.34 -5.36 44.53
C CYS A 482 -1.51 -4.49 45.48
N ARG A 483 -2.18 -3.59 46.21
CA ARG A 483 -1.64 -2.80 47.32
C ARG A 483 -2.65 -2.71 48.45
N GLU A 484 -2.24 -3.08 49.67
CA GLU A 484 -3.07 -3.10 50.88
C GLU A 484 -4.41 -3.89 50.74
N GLY A 485 -4.50 -4.80 49.76
CA GLY A 485 -5.71 -5.59 49.45
C GLY A 485 -6.60 -5.06 48.33
N LEU A 486 -6.21 -3.99 47.62
CA LEU A 486 -6.95 -3.42 46.48
C LEU A 486 -6.10 -3.47 45.21
N CYS A 487 -6.71 -3.71 44.05
CA CYS A 487 -6.04 -3.51 42.76
C CYS A 487 -5.82 -2.00 42.52
N SER A 488 -4.65 -1.63 42.01
CA SER A 488 -4.11 -0.27 42.17
C SER A 488 -3.57 0.32 40.88
N HIS A 489 -4.43 0.46 39.85
CA HIS A 489 -4.19 1.09 38.53
C HIS A 489 -3.77 2.58 38.62
N ALA A 490 -2.72 2.88 39.38
CA ALA A 490 -2.11 4.18 39.48
C ALA A 490 -1.33 4.45 38.19
N LEU A 491 -1.47 5.64 37.63
CA LEU A 491 -0.76 6.02 36.42
C LEU A 491 0.74 5.85 36.61
N LEU A 492 1.37 5.08 35.72
CA LEU A 492 2.82 4.99 35.64
C LEU A 492 3.39 6.39 35.36
N PRO A 493 4.53 6.78 35.98
CA PRO A 493 5.10 8.11 35.80
C PRO A 493 5.31 8.46 34.33
N ASP A 494 5.04 9.72 33.96
CA ASP A 494 5.28 10.22 32.59
C ASP A 494 6.71 9.88 32.15
N GLY A 495 6.84 9.19 31.02
CA GLY A 495 8.11 8.70 30.50
C GLY A 495 8.46 7.25 30.84
N THR A 496 7.64 6.54 31.63
CA THR A 496 7.76 5.08 31.83
C THR A 496 7.60 4.34 30.50
N PRO A 497 8.47 3.36 30.15
CA PRO A 497 8.34 2.60 28.91
C PRO A 497 7.07 1.75 28.87
N CYS A 498 6.43 1.72 27.71
CA CYS A 498 5.32 0.82 27.37
C CYS A 498 5.52 0.28 25.93
N ASP A 499 4.51 -0.37 25.36
CA ASP A 499 4.52 -1.01 24.04
C ASP A 499 3.08 -0.99 23.48
N ASP A 500 2.74 -0.01 22.64
CA ASP A 500 1.40 0.11 22.04
C ASP A 500 1.10 -0.95 20.95
N LYS A 501 2.06 -1.87 20.74
CA LYS A 501 2.09 -2.99 19.78
C LYS A 501 2.17 -2.58 18.32
N ARG A 502 2.41 -1.31 18.03
CA ARG A 502 3.08 -0.89 16.80
C ARG A 502 4.58 -1.04 17.04
N GLN A 503 5.31 -1.51 16.04
CA GLN A 503 6.78 -1.52 16.07
C GLN A 503 7.34 -0.23 15.46
N CYS A 504 6.46 0.52 14.79
CA CYS A 504 6.70 1.66 13.91
C CYS A 504 6.88 3.03 14.58
N ASN A 505 6.81 3.09 15.90
CA ASN A 505 7.00 4.25 16.74
C ASN A 505 8.30 4.13 17.56
N GLY A 506 8.90 5.27 17.89
CA GLY A 506 10.09 5.35 18.71
C GLY A 506 9.76 5.24 20.20
N ALA A 507 10.14 4.11 20.80
CA ALA A 507 10.23 3.86 22.24
C ALA A 507 9.11 4.49 23.09
N ASP A 508 7.93 3.87 23.02
CA ASP A 508 6.69 4.36 23.62
C ASP A 508 6.80 4.70 25.09
N ARG A 509 6.07 5.75 25.48
CA ARG A 509 6.08 6.25 26.84
C ARG A 509 4.68 6.58 27.32
N CYS A 510 4.46 6.28 28.58
CA CYS A 510 3.30 6.77 29.30
C CYS A 510 3.31 8.30 29.34
N VAL A 511 2.20 8.90 28.93
CA VAL A 511 1.93 10.34 29.04
C VAL A 511 0.49 10.51 29.51
N LEU A 512 0.31 11.05 30.72
CA LEU A 512 -1.01 11.24 31.36
C LEU A 512 -1.87 9.96 31.50
N GLY A 513 -1.26 8.78 31.39
CA GLY A 513 -1.93 7.48 31.47
C GLY A 513 -2.17 6.79 30.12
N GLU A 514 -1.91 7.46 28.99
CA GLU A 514 -1.95 6.82 27.67
C GLU A 514 -0.53 6.36 27.27
N CYS A 515 -0.42 5.17 26.68
CA CYS A 515 0.83 4.72 26.05
C CYS A 515 0.94 5.40 24.68
N LEU A 516 1.88 6.34 24.53
CA LEU A 516 2.06 7.12 23.31
C LEU A 516 3.46 6.91 22.75
N GLY A 517 3.50 6.37 21.53
CA GLY A 517 4.69 6.33 20.70
C GLY A 517 4.87 7.60 19.88
N THR A 518 6.11 8.06 19.74
CA THR A 518 6.45 9.16 18.81
C THR A 518 6.88 8.59 17.47
N LEU A 519 6.29 9.02 16.34
CA LEU A 519 6.79 8.63 15.00
C LEU A 519 8.29 8.98 14.86
N PRO A 520 9.11 8.11 14.24
CA PRO A 520 10.51 8.41 13.97
C PRO A 520 10.65 9.73 13.18
N PRO A 521 11.68 10.57 13.45
CA PRO A 521 11.86 11.83 12.72
C PRO A 521 12.07 11.64 11.21
N GLU A 522 12.57 10.48 10.78
CA GLU A 522 12.73 10.05 9.39
C GLU A 522 11.43 9.58 8.72
N CYS A 523 10.37 9.39 9.51
CA CYS A 523 9.03 9.04 9.06
C CYS A 523 8.22 10.26 8.62
N ILE A 524 8.61 11.46 9.06
CA ILE A 524 7.89 12.71 8.85
C ILE A 524 8.52 13.45 7.66
N ASP A 525 7.91 13.36 6.47
CA ASP A 525 8.49 13.99 5.27
C ASP A 525 8.17 15.48 5.10
N GLY A 526 7.21 15.99 5.89
CA GLY A 526 6.91 17.42 6.01
C GLY A 526 6.08 18.00 4.85
N LEU A 527 5.46 17.16 4.02
CA LEU A 527 4.56 17.57 2.96
C LEU A 527 3.09 17.37 3.38
N ASP A 528 2.30 18.45 3.47
CA ASP A 528 0.88 18.41 3.88
C ASP A 528 -0.03 17.50 3.02
N CYS A 529 0.45 17.04 1.87
CA CYS A 529 -0.26 16.13 0.97
C CYS A 529 0.10 14.65 1.13
N THR A 530 1.10 14.31 1.94
CA THR A 530 1.41 12.93 2.37
C THR A 530 0.84 12.71 3.76
N ARG A 531 0.25 11.54 3.98
CA ARG A 531 0.04 10.99 5.30
C ARG A 531 1.25 10.12 5.62
N ASP A 532 2.04 10.60 6.56
CA ASP A 532 3.04 9.80 7.27
C ASP A 532 2.30 8.70 8.05
N ASP A 533 2.51 7.46 7.62
CA ASP A 533 1.89 6.24 8.14
C ASP A 533 3.01 5.18 8.24
N CYS A 534 2.80 4.02 8.83
CA CYS A 534 3.91 3.06 9.01
C CYS A 534 3.38 1.61 9.09
N ASP A 535 4.18 0.65 8.60
CA ASP A 535 3.82 -0.77 8.48
C ASP A 535 4.71 -1.67 9.34
N ASP A 536 4.07 -2.52 10.13
CA ASP A 536 4.68 -3.49 11.05
C ASP A 536 4.84 -4.90 10.43
N ALA A 537 4.73 -5.01 9.09
CA ALA A 537 4.81 -6.27 8.35
C ALA A 537 6.12 -7.06 8.61
N PRO A 538 6.06 -8.25 9.25
CA PRO A 538 7.23 -8.88 9.86
C PRO A 538 8.17 -9.59 8.87
N ILE A 539 7.76 -9.81 7.61
CA ILE A 539 8.55 -10.49 6.58
C ILE A 539 8.45 -9.74 5.26
N ARG A 540 9.60 -9.58 4.58
CA ARG A 540 9.71 -8.95 3.25
C ARG A 540 10.20 -9.94 2.20
N ILE A 541 9.93 -9.59 0.94
CA ILE A 541 10.55 -10.22 -0.22
C ILE A 541 11.70 -9.32 -0.70
N GLU A 542 12.93 -9.84 -0.68
CA GLU A 542 14.13 -9.12 -1.09
C GLU A 542 14.76 -9.78 -2.32
N ARG A 543 15.23 -8.97 -3.28
CA ARG A 543 16.06 -9.45 -4.38
C ARG A 543 17.52 -9.55 -3.92
N ASN A 544 18.13 -10.72 -4.07
CA ASN A 544 19.49 -11.00 -3.57
C ASN A 544 20.50 -11.54 -4.60
N ASP A 545 20.11 -11.75 -5.86
CA ASP A 545 20.96 -12.18 -6.99
C ASP A 545 21.85 -13.42 -6.73
N GLU A 546 21.35 -14.32 -5.89
CA GLU A 546 21.91 -15.61 -5.54
C GLU A 546 21.74 -16.62 -6.70
N PRO A 547 22.81 -17.34 -7.12
CA PRO A 547 22.78 -18.17 -8.32
C PRO A 547 21.95 -19.46 -8.17
N PHE A 548 21.28 -19.86 -9.25
CA PHE A 548 20.50 -21.11 -9.36
C PHE A 548 21.36 -22.37 -9.12
N GLU A 549 20.92 -23.26 -8.22
CA GLU A 549 21.66 -24.42 -7.73
C GLU A 549 21.29 -25.72 -8.47
N ASP A 550 21.80 -25.93 -9.70
CA ASP A 550 21.46 -27.07 -10.56
C ASP A 550 21.62 -28.46 -9.87
N ILE A 551 20.49 -29.05 -9.42
CA ILE A 551 20.48 -30.33 -8.70
C ILE A 551 20.38 -31.54 -9.63
N SER A 552 20.51 -31.36 -10.96
CA SER A 552 20.29 -32.43 -11.96
C SER A 552 21.15 -33.70 -11.81
N GLN A 553 22.21 -33.68 -11.00
CA GLN A 553 23.05 -34.86 -10.69
C GLN A 553 22.80 -35.46 -9.29
N ARG A 554 22.05 -34.79 -8.41
CA ARG A 554 21.89 -35.16 -6.98
C ARG A 554 20.44 -35.22 -6.49
N GLY A 555 19.54 -34.50 -7.15
CA GLY A 555 18.10 -34.55 -6.90
C GLY A 555 17.47 -35.86 -7.35
N THR A 556 16.40 -36.24 -6.68
CA THR A 556 15.53 -37.36 -7.09
C THR A 556 14.41 -36.81 -7.94
N ASP A 557 14.22 -37.37 -9.14
CA ASP A 557 13.05 -37.15 -9.98
C ASP A 557 11.79 -37.59 -9.23
N ILE A 558 10.90 -36.65 -8.90
CA ILE A 558 9.67 -36.97 -8.16
C ILE A 558 8.58 -37.59 -9.05
N GLY A 559 8.81 -37.67 -10.36
CA GLY A 559 7.89 -38.31 -11.31
C GLY A 559 6.76 -37.40 -11.79
N LEU A 560 6.88 -36.09 -11.60
CA LEU A 560 5.91 -35.10 -12.06
C LEU A 560 5.98 -34.96 -13.59
N ALA A 561 4.84 -35.13 -14.27
CA ALA A 561 4.80 -35.32 -15.72
C ALA A 561 3.40 -35.01 -16.28
N GLY A 562 3.34 -34.25 -17.38
CA GLY A 562 2.06 -33.86 -17.99
C GLY A 562 1.67 -32.41 -17.71
N ASP A 563 0.40 -32.23 -17.38
CA ASP A 563 -0.37 -30.97 -17.45
C ASP A 563 -1.31 -30.96 -16.24
N ASP A 564 -1.40 -29.86 -15.48
CA ASP A 564 -2.20 -29.78 -14.23
C ASP A 564 -1.97 -30.95 -13.24
N VAL A 565 -0.71 -31.41 -13.08
CA VAL A 565 -0.38 -32.54 -12.18
C VAL A 565 0.28 -32.06 -10.90
N THR A 566 -0.30 -32.42 -9.75
CA THR A 566 0.34 -32.31 -8.42
C THR A 566 0.82 -33.66 -7.91
N ILE A 567 1.91 -33.68 -7.14
CA ILE A 567 2.34 -34.88 -6.38
C ILE A 567 2.66 -34.55 -4.93
N GLY A 568 2.29 -35.45 -4.02
CA GLY A 568 2.67 -35.41 -2.63
C GLY A 568 1.96 -36.49 -1.80
N PRO A 569 2.17 -36.50 -0.46
CA PRO A 569 3.13 -35.65 0.25
C PRO A 569 4.58 -35.98 -0.10
N VAL A 570 5.42 -34.94 -0.23
CA VAL A 570 6.87 -35.00 -0.42
C VAL A 570 7.53 -34.52 0.88
N GLU A 571 8.22 -35.43 1.56
CA GLU A 571 8.89 -35.18 2.84
C GLU A 571 9.93 -34.03 2.75
N ILE A 572 9.85 -33.03 3.64
CA ILE A 572 10.87 -31.98 3.81
C ILE A 572 12.10 -32.56 4.53
N GLY A 573 11.88 -33.43 5.54
CA GLY A 573 12.95 -34.05 6.35
C GLY A 573 13.35 -33.26 7.60
N PHE A 574 12.62 -32.18 7.89
CA PHE A 574 12.61 -31.41 9.13
C PHE A 574 11.24 -30.71 9.26
N PRO A 575 10.76 -30.40 10.47
CA PRO A 575 9.60 -29.53 10.64
C PRO A 575 9.95 -28.12 10.17
N TRP A 576 9.12 -27.53 9.31
CA TRP A 576 9.28 -26.18 8.79
C TRP A 576 7.98 -25.39 8.90
N VAL A 577 8.05 -24.17 9.43
CA VAL A 577 6.91 -23.26 9.56
C VAL A 577 6.82 -22.40 8.29
N PHE A 578 5.62 -22.27 7.70
CA PHE A 578 5.42 -21.35 6.58
C PHE A 578 5.61 -19.90 7.06
N PRO A 579 6.22 -18.99 6.27
CA PRO A 579 6.54 -17.63 6.73
C PRO A 579 5.38 -16.83 7.33
N LEU A 580 4.13 -17.11 6.91
CA LEU A 580 2.92 -16.44 7.38
C LEU A 580 1.97 -17.41 8.13
N SER A 581 2.53 -18.36 8.89
CA SER A 581 1.79 -19.42 9.59
C SER A 581 2.32 -19.67 11.01
N SER A 582 1.48 -20.20 11.91
CA SER A 582 1.92 -20.66 13.24
C SER A 582 2.43 -22.11 13.26
N ASP A 583 1.98 -22.94 12.33
CA ASP A 583 2.05 -24.40 12.47
C ASP A 583 3.11 -25.02 11.55
N PRO A 584 4.00 -25.90 12.05
CA PRO A 584 5.02 -26.55 11.22
C PRO A 584 4.45 -27.71 10.38
N VAL A 585 5.00 -27.88 9.17
CA VAL A 585 4.81 -29.04 8.30
C VAL A 585 6.07 -29.89 8.20
N GLU A 586 5.92 -31.21 8.00
CA GLU A 586 7.03 -32.13 7.70
C GLU A 586 7.06 -32.56 6.22
N SER A 587 6.03 -32.21 5.43
CA SER A 587 5.88 -32.58 4.02
C SER A 587 5.05 -31.54 3.24
N VAL A 588 5.23 -31.47 1.92
CA VAL A 588 4.47 -30.59 1.01
C VAL A 588 3.98 -31.32 -0.25
N PHE A 589 3.10 -30.69 -1.01
CA PHE A 589 2.65 -31.12 -2.34
C PHE A 589 3.20 -30.17 -3.40
N VAL A 590 3.55 -30.69 -4.58
CA VAL A 590 4.29 -29.96 -5.64
C VAL A 590 3.59 -30.12 -6.99
N SER A 591 3.24 -29.01 -7.64
CA SER A 591 2.53 -28.97 -8.94
C SER A 591 3.45 -28.68 -10.12
N VAL A 592 3.10 -29.15 -11.32
CA VAL A 592 3.80 -28.78 -12.58
C VAL A 592 3.74 -27.27 -12.79
N ASN A 593 2.63 -26.64 -12.38
CA ASN A 593 2.31 -25.22 -12.50
C ASN A 593 3.21 -24.31 -11.64
N GLY A 594 4.37 -24.79 -11.17
CA GLY A 594 5.38 -24.01 -10.43
C GLY A 594 4.98 -23.63 -9.00
N VAL A 595 4.18 -24.48 -8.35
CA VAL A 595 3.58 -24.19 -7.04
C VAL A 595 3.83 -25.31 -6.02
N ILE A 596 3.89 -24.95 -4.75
CA ILE A 596 3.97 -25.85 -3.60
C ILE A 596 2.80 -25.53 -2.64
N THR A 597 2.13 -26.54 -2.07
CA THR A 597 1.10 -26.37 -1.01
C THR A 597 1.36 -27.27 0.21
N ALA A 598 0.92 -26.83 1.39
CA ALA A 598 1.01 -27.63 2.61
C ALA A 598 0.01 -28.80 2.66
N ASP A 599 -1.21 -28.58 2.17
CA ASP A 599 -2.38 -29.43 2.38
C ASP A 599 -2.67 -30.40 1.21
N GLY A 600 -2.17 -30.09 0.02
CA GLY A 600 -2.46 -30.80 -1.22
C GLY A 600 -3.65 -30.28 -2.00
N THR A 601 -4.16 -29.08 -1.69
CA THR A 601 -5.05 -28.35 -2.60
C THR A 601 -4.29 -28.07 -3.90
N GLU A 602 -4.87 -28.49 -5.03
CA GLU A 602 -4.27 -28.29 -6.35
C GLU A 602 -4.57 -26.87 -6.86
N PRO A 603 -3.55 -26.00 -7.04
CA PRO A 603 -3.75 -24.70 -7.67
C PRO A 603 -3.99 -24.90 -9.17
N GLY A 604 -5.03 -24.26 -9.70
CA GLY A 604 -5.40 -24.40 -11.12
C GLY A 604 -4.35 -23.87 -12.10
N PRO A 605 -4.53 -24.11 -13.41
CA PRO A 605 -3.62 -23.63 -14.45
C PRO A 605 -3.58 -22.10 -14.53
N LYS A 606 -4.70 -21.43 -14.24
CA LYS A 606 -4.71 -19.98 -14.03
C LYS A 606 -4.08 -19.62 -12.70
N ASN A 607 -3.02 -18.83 -12.74
CA ASN A 607 -2.52 -18.11 -11.59
C ASN A 607 -3.46 -16.96 -11.18
N LEU A 608 -3.40 -16.62 -9.89
CA LEU A 608 -4.13 -15.51 -9.28
C LEU A 608 -3.14 -14.52 -8.70
N CYS A 609 -3.46 -13.23 -8.71
CA CYS A 609 -2.62 -12.24 -8.05
C CYS A 609 -2.78 -12.38 -6.53
N LEU A 610 -1.67 -12.62 -5.81
CA LEU A 610 -1.73 -12.65 -4.35
C LEU A 610 -1.78 -11.21 -3.78
N PRO A 611 -2.58 -10.94 -2.73
CA PRO A 611 -3.60 -11.82 -2.14
C PRO A 611 -4.87 -11.96 -3.00
N ASP A 612 -5.43 -13.17 -3.06
CA ASP A 612 -6.76 -13.48 -3.60
C ASP A 612 -7.38 -14.64 -2.82
N ALA A 613 -8.64 -14.52 -2.38
CA ALA A 613 -9.32 -15.51 -1.54
C ALA A 613 -9.55 -16.90 -2.17
N SER A 614 -9.39 -17.01 -3.49
CA SER A 614 -9.48 -18.26 -4.25
C SER A 614 -8.12 -18.96 -4.35
N SER A 615 -7.04 -18.31 -3.91
CA SER A 615 -5.72 -18.92 -3.77
C SER A 615 -5.72 -19.89 -2.58
N PRO A 616 -5.04 -21.06 -2.67
CA PRO A 616 -4.91 -21.94 -1.53
C PRO A 616 -4.19 -21.23 -0.36
N THR A 617 -4.52 -21.63 0.87
CA THR A 617 -3.72 -21.27 2.04
C THR A 617 -2.41 -22.06 2.02
N ARG A 618 -1.37 -21.51 2.66
CA ARG A 618 -0.05 -22.14 2.80
C ARG A 618 0.53 -22.56 1.44
N LEU A 619 0.48 -21.60 0.52
CA LEU A 619 0.93 -21.67 -0.87
C LEU A 619 2.34 -21.08 -0.98
N LEU A 620 3.21 -21.70 -1.80
CA LEU A 620 4.38 -21.03 -2.37
C LEU A 620 4.21 -20.99 -3.89
N ALA A 621 3.83 -19.83 -4.43
CA ALA A 621 3.84 -19.55 -5.85
C ALA A 621 5.29 -19.25 -6.27
N VAL A 622 6.04 -20.29 -6.64
CA VAL A 622 7.44 -20.17 -7.05
C VAL A 622 7.50 -19.56 -8.46
N TYR A 623 6.65 -20.05 -9.36
CA TYR A 623 6.30 -19.46 -10.65
C TYR A 623 4.93 -20.01 -11.01
N TRP A 624 3.85 -19.47 -10.43
CA TRP A 624 2.50 -19.99 -10.69
C TRP A 624 2.03 -19.55 -12.08
N ASP A 625 1.83 -20.50 -12.99
CA ASP A 625 1.40 -20.30 -14.39
C ASP A 625 0.86 -21.62 -14.98
N ASP A 626 0.26 -21.58 -16.16
CA ASP A 626 -0.26 -22.75 -16.90
C ASP A 626 0.91 -23.53 -17.54
N LEU A 627 1.50 -24.51 -16.83
CA LEU A 627 2.76 -25.16 -17.21
C LEU A 627 2.63 -26.64 -17.59
N TYR A 628 3.38 -27.03 -18.60
CA TYR A 628 3.48 -28.39 -19.12
C TYR A 628 4.88 -29.00 -18.92
N CYS A 629 4.93 -30.24 -18.44
CA CYS A 629 6.14 -31.03 -18.27
C CYS A 629 6.23 -32.25 -19.19
N GLY A 630 6.81 -32.03 -20.38
CA GLY A 630 7.08 -33.08 -21.36
C GLY A 630 8.29 -33.96 -21.00
N VAL A 631 8.05 -35.10 -20.34
CA VAL A 631 9.11 -36.06 -19.94
C VAL A 631 9.94 -36.58 -21.11
N GLU A 632 9.32 -36.80 -22.28
CA GLU A 632 9.99 -37.18 -23.53
C GLU A 632 10.80 -36.02 -24.14
N GLU A 633 10.35 -34.79 -23.94
CA GLU A 633 11.03 -33.57 -24.40
C GLU A 633 12.24 -33.21 -23.52
N GLY A 634 12.33 -33.82 -22.33
CA GLY A 634 13.41 -33.69 -21.35
C GLY A 634 13.05 -32.90 -20.10
N CYS A 635 11.77 -32.56 -19.87
CA CYS A 635 11.32 -31.93 -18.62
C CYS A 635 11.53 -32.88 -17.42
N ARG A 636 11.90 -32.33 -16.27
CA ARG A 636 11.96 -33.02 -14.97
C ARG A 636 11.60 -32.08 -13.83
N VAL A 637 10.96 -32.59 -12.78
CA VAL A 637 10.89 -31.90 -11.48
C VAL A 637 11.66 -32.74 -10.46
N LEU A 638 12.60 -32.09 -9.78
CA LEU A 638 13.60 -32.73 -8.93
C LEU A 638 13.44 -32.25 -7.49
N ALA A 639 13.62 -33.15 -6.52
CA ALA A 639 13.71 -32.81 -5.10
C ALA A 639 15.04 -33.28 -4.51
N ALA A 640 15.70 -32.42 -3.74
CA ALA A 640 16.94 -32.73 -3.01
C ALA A 640 16.84 -32.30 -1.54
N ARG A 641 17.61 -32.98 -0.67
CA ARG A 641 17.81 -32.60 0.73
C ARG A 641 19.31 -32.61 1.02
N ASP A 642 19.80 -31.59 1.70
CA ASP A 642 21.20 -31.47 2.11
C ASP A 642 21.35 -30.64 3.40
N GLY A 643 22.59 -30.33 3.77
CA GLY A 643 22.92 -29.76 5.07
C GLY A 643 22.88 -30.79 6.21
N THR A 644 22.99 -30.28 7.43
CA THR A 644 22.93 -31.04 8.69
C THR A 644 22.36 -30.12 9.77
N GLU A 645 21.54 -30.67 10.68
CA GLU A 645 20.93 -29.95 11.80
C GLU A 645 21.93 -29.03 12.53
N PRO A 646 21.61 -27.75 12.79
CA PRO A 646 20.32 -27.06 12.56
C PRO A 646 20.20 -26.38 11.18
N ALA A 647 21.08 -26.70 10.23
CA ALA A 647 21.14 -26.08 8.90
C ALA A 647 20.86 -27.10 7.79
N ARG A 648 19.73 -27.83 7.87
CA ARG A 648 19.20 -28.62 6.75
C ARG A 648 18.53 -27.71 5.71
N ARG A 649 18.58 -28.14 4.45
CA ARG A 649 17.87 -27.51 3.32
C ARG A 649 17.07 -28.55 2.53
N PHE A 650 15.93 -28.13 2.02
CA PHE A 650 15.09 -28.88 1.08
C PHE A 650 14.90 -28.04 -0.19
N ILE A 651 15.18 -28.63 -1.35
CA ILE A 651 15.24 -27.93 -2.64
C ILE A 651 14.32 -28.63 -3.62
N ILE A 652 13.42 -27.88 -4.25
CA ILE A 652 12.53 -28.34 -5.33
C ILE A 652 12.85 -27.53 -6.58
N GLN A 653 13.14 -28.21 -7.68
CA GLN A 653 13.64 -27.61 -8.91
C GLN A 653 12.89 -28.13 -10.14
N TRP A 654 12.24 -27.21 -10.87
CA TRP A 654 11.61 -27.46 -12.16
C TRP A 654 12.65 -27.25 -13.26
N ARG A 655 12.86 -28.28 -14.09
CA ARG A 655 13.87 -28.30 -15.17
C ARG A 655 13.17 -28.51 -16.50
N ARG A 656 13.30 -27.54 -17.40
CA ARG A 656 12.67 -27.55 -18.73
C ARG A 656 11.16 -27.84 -18.71
N VAL A 657 10.44 -27.20 -17.78
CA VAL A 657 9.00 -26.95 -17.98
C VAL A 657 8.82 -25.88 -19.07
N ARG A 658 7.59 -25.68 -19.54
CA ARG A 658 7.22 -24.63 -20.51
C ARG A 658 5.73 -24.32 -20.40
N PRO A 659 5.26 -23.10 -20.74
CA PRO A 659 3.83 -22.81 -20.72
C PRO A 659 3.04 -23.71 -21.67
N LEU A 660 1.80 -24.01 -21.32
CA LEU A 660 0.92 -24.84 -22.14
C LEU A 660 0.73 -24.20 -23.53
N GLY A 661 0.74 -25.04 -24.56
CA GLY A 661 0.73 -24.60 -25.97
C GLY A 661 2.05 -23.98 -26.49
N GLN A 662 2.95 -23.49 -25.63
CA GLN A 662 4.24 -22.92 -26.06
C GLN A 662 5.33 -23.99 -26.14
N ALA A 663 5.85 -24.25 -27.35
CA ALA A 663 6.78 -25.37 -27.60
C ALA A 663 8.29 -25.03 -27.46
N THR A 664 8.64 -23.76 -27.22
CA THR A 664 10.04 -23.28 -27.23
C THR A 664 10.45 -22.44 -26.03
N ALA A 665 9.49 -21.96 -25.22
CA ALA A 665 9.73 -21.20 -24.01
C ALA A 665 10.10 -22.14 -22.84
N TRP A 666 11.33 -22.65 -22.85
CA TRP A 666 11.84 -23.54 -21.80
C TRP A 666 12.20 -22.74 -20.54
N MET A 667 11.79 -23.27 -19.39
CA MET A 667 11.93 -22.60 -18.10
C MET A 667 12.64 -23.49 -17.09
N ASP A 668 13.50 -22.87 -16.28
CA ASP A 668 14.33 -23.50 -15.25
C ASP A 668 14.29 -22.63 -13.98
N PHE A 669 13.61 -23.08 -12.93
CA PHE A 669 13.43 -22.36 -11.66
C PHE A 669 13.33 -23.30 -10.45
N GLU A 670 13.52 -22.78 -9.25
CA GLU A 670 13.57 -23.56 -8.01
C GLU A 670 13.11 -22.79 -6.77
N ALA A 671 12.72 -23.54 -5.73
CA ALA A 671 12.53 -23.06 -4.37
C ALA A 671 13.47 -23.81 -3.40
N ILE A 672 14.03 -23.06 -2.44
CA ILE A 672 14.91 -23.53 -1.38
C ILE A 672 14.25 -23.19 -0.04
N ILE A 673 13.99 -24.22 0.76
CA ILE A 673 13.43 -24.16 2.12
C ILE A 673 14.54 -24.54 3.11
N GLU A 674 14.75 -23.73 4.14
CA GLU A 674 15.79 -23.91 5.15
C GLU A 674 15.21 -24.18 6.55
N GLU A 675 15.89 -25.04 7.32
CA GLU A 675 15.47 -25.43 8.67
C GLU A 675 15.35 -24.25 9.64
N GLY A 676 16.15 -23.20 9.46
CA GLY A 676 16.08 -21.94 10.21
C GLY A 676 15.03 -20.95 9.72
N GLY A 677 13.95 -21.39 9.08
CA GLY A 677 12.85 -20.55 8.58
C GLY A 677 13.10 -19.88 7.22
N GLY A 678 14.35 -19.82 6.76
CA GLY A 678 14.73 -19.22 5.47
C GLY A 678 14.00 -19.82 4.27
N LEU A 679 13.56 -18.94 3.36
CA LEU A 679 12.95 -19.32 2.09
C LEU A 679 13.57 -18.50 0.95
N SER A 680 13.80 -19.11 -0.21
CA SER A 680 14.28 -18.41 -1.41
C SER A 680 13.76 -19.05 -2.69
N PHE A 681 13.48 -18.23 -3.71
CA PHE A 681 13.17 -18.66 -5.07
C PHE A 681 14.31 -18.23 -6.00
N ARG A 682 14.73 -19.08 -6.94
CA ARG A 682 15.81 -18.77 -7.90
C ARG A 682 15.43 -19.14 -9.33
N TYR A 683 15.79 -18.30 -10.29
CA TYR A 683 15.34 -18.37 -11.68
C TYR A 683 16.53 -18.32 -12.62
N ARG A 684 16.70 -19.34 -13.47
CA ARG A 684 17.82 -19.44 -14.41
C ARG A 684 17.46 -18.93 -15.80
N THR A 685 16.29 -19.34 -16.29
CA THR A 685 15.79 -19.03 -17.63
C THR A 685 14.26 -19.11 -17.61
N LEU A 686 13.57 -18.11 -18.15
CA LEU A 686 12.09 -18.01 -18.12
C LEU A 686 11.45 -17.86 -19.52
N GLY A 687 12.18 -18.22 -20.58
CA GLY A 687 11.61 -18.39 -21.92
C GLY A 687 11.31 -17.11 -22.71
N GLY A 688 11.69 -15.93 -22.22
CA GLY A 688 11.45 -14.63 -22.86
C GLY A 688 10.16 -13.96 -22.36
N ASP A 689 9.33 -13.41 -23.25
CA ASP A 689 8.02 -12.81 -22.90
C ASP A 689 7.06 -13.79 -22.19
N ALA A 690 7.34 -15.10 -22.20
CA ALA A 690 6.65 -16.07 -21.37
C ALA A 690 6.76 -15.76 -19.86
N GLY A 691 7.90 -15.22 -19.41
CA GLY A 691 8.18 -14.78 -18.04
C GLY A 691 7.37 -13.57 -17.56
N ARG A 692 6.21 -13.31 -18.16
CA ARG A 692 5.29 -12.18 -17.89
C ARG A 692 3.88 -12.61 -17.51
N SER A 693 3.60 -13.90 -17.43
CA SER A 693 2.26 -14.44 -17.07
C SER A 693 2.12 -14.65 -15.57
N ALA A 694 3.18 -15.17 -14.94
CA ALA A 694 3.07 -15.82 -13.64
C ALA A 694 2.83 -14.93 -12.43
N THR A 695 2.31 -15.57 -11.38
CA THR A 695 2.37 -15.06 -10.01
C THR A 695 3.59 -15.60 -9.28
N VAL A 696 4.27 -14.74 -8.53
CA VAL A 696 5.33 -15.10 -7.58
C VAL A 696 5.01 -14.53 -6.21
N GLY A 697 4.99 -15.39 -5.20
CA GLY A 697 4.63 -15.02 -3.83
C GLY A 697 4.34 -16.22 -2.92
N LEU A 698 3.70 -15.98 -1.78
CA LEU A 698 3.24 -17.00 -0.85
C LEU A 698 1.97 -16.57 -0.09
N THR A 699 1.25 -17.55 0.47
CA THR A 699 0.13 -17.33 1.41
C THR A 699 0.39 -18.00 2.75
N GLY A 700 -0.21 -17.45 3.80
CA GLY A 700 -0.21 -17.98 5.16
C GLY A 700 -1.36 -18.94 5.45
N ASP A 701 -1.74 -19.05 6.72
CA ASP A 701 -2.93 -19.83 7.12
C ASP A 701 -4.27 -19.21 6.65
N ASP A 702 -4.23 -17.99 6.08
CA ASP A 702 -5.34 -17.32 5.39
C ASP A 702 -4.84 -16.73 4.04
N PRO A 703 -5.65 -16.71 2.95
CA PRO A 703 -5.19 -16.23 1.64
C PRO A 703 -4.95 -14.71 1.54
N TRP A 704 -5.46 -13.91 2.48
CA TRP A 704 -5.20 -12.47 2.58
C TRP A 704 -3.92 -12.17 3.37
N ASN A 705 -3.50 -13.08 4.23
CA ASN A 705 -2.18 -13.06 4.83
C ASN A 705 -1.15 -13.59 3.81
N ALA A 706 -0.82 -12.76 2.80
CA ALA A 706 0.00 -13.15 1.66
C ALA A 706 1.05 -12.10 1.30
N LEU A 707 2.17 -12.56 0.75
CA LEU A 707 3.23 -11.71 0.22
C LEU A 707 3.41 -11.99 -1.27
N SER A 708 3.37 -10.95 -2.09
CA SER A 708 3.37 -11.03 -3.55
C SER A 708 4.51 -10.19 -4.12
N TRP A 709 5.35 -10.78 -4.95
CA TRP A 709 6.41 -10.07 -5.67
C TRP A 709 5.93 -9.56 -7.03
N SER A 710 5.14 -10.38 -7.73
CA SER A 710 4.63 -10.07 -9.06
C SER A 710 3.39 -10.89 -9.38
N CYS A 711 2.46 -10.29 -10.11
CA CYS A 711 1.40 -10.96 -10.87
C CYS A 711 1.41 -10.35 -12.28
N GLU A 712 1.41 -11.18 -13.33
CA GLU A 712 1.60 -10.76 -14.73
C GLU A 712 2.84 -9.83 -14.94
N GLY A 713 3.84 -9.96 -14.07
CA GLY A 713 5.03 -9.10 -14.04
C GLY A 713 6.22 -9.70 -14.79
N LEU A 714 7.04 -8.87 -15.42
CA LEU A 714 8.25 -9.33 -16.12
C LEU A 714 9.33 -9.76 -15.12
N LEU A 715 9.56 -11.07 -15.03
CA LEU A 715 10.69 -11.64 -14.30
C LEU A 715 11.92 -11.78 -15.20
N PRO A 716 13.10 -11.28 -14.80
CA PRO A 716 14.32 -11.44 -15.57
C PRO A 716 14.95 -12.84 -15.42
N ASP A 717 15.71 -13.26 -16.43
CA ASP A 717 16.60 -14.42 -16.33
C ASP A 717 17.74 -14.16 -15.33
N SER A 718 18.21 -15.22 -14.65
CA SER A 718 19.33 -15.17 -13.69
C SER A 718 19.10 -14.21 -12.51
N PHE A 719 17.97 -14.39 -11.83
CA PHE A 719 17.49 -13.58 -10.70
C PHE A 719 17.03 -14.47 -9.54
N SER A 720 16.95 -13.92 -8.33
CA SER A 720 16.47 -14.62 -7.15
C SER A 720 15.78 -13.70 -6.14
N LEU A 721 14.92 -14.31 -5.35
CA LEU A 721 14.23 -13.72 -4.20
C LEU A 721 14.60 -14.48 -2.93
N ARG A 722 14.69 -13.75 -1.82
CA ARG A 722 14.72 -14.26 -0.45
C ARG A 722 13.53 -13.70 0.32
N TYR A 723 12.92 -14.53 1.16
CA TYR A 723 12.00 -14.05 2.18
C TYR A 723 12.80 -13.92 3.48
N ALA A 724 12.74 -12.74 4.09
CA ALA A 724 13.53 -12.38 5.27
C ALA A 724 12.66 -11.67 6.31
N GLU A 725 12.90 -11.94 7.59
CA GLU A 725 12.36 -11.14 8.69
C GLU A 725 12.80 -9.68 8.53
N ALA A 726 11.88 -8.75 8.74
CA ALA A 726 12.13 -7.33 8.49
C ALA A 726 11.48 -6.45 9.56
N GLY A 727 12.15 -5.33 9.84
CA GLY A 727 11.67 -4.33 10.77
C GLY A 727 10.58 -3.40 10.21
N PRO A 728 10.05 -2.51 11.07
CA PRO A 728 9.07 -1.48 10.73
C PRO A 728 9.56 -0.53 9.63
N VAL A 729 8.66 -0.07 8.76
CA VAL A 729 9.00 0.93 7.72
C VAL A 729 7.85 1.91 7.49
N CYS A 730 8.20 3.19 7.38
CA CYS A 730 7.32 4.30 7.07
C CYS A 730 6.66 4.16 5.68
N LEU A 731 5.33 4.13 5.67
CA LEU A 731 4.48 4.19 4.49
C LEU A 731 4.18 5.65 4.15
N ARG A 732 4.57 6.10 2.96
CA ARG A 732 4.08 7.35 2.39
C ARG A 732 2.82 7.06 1.60
N LYS A 733 1.69 7.62 2.02
CA LYS A 733 0.41 7.54 1.31
C LYS A 733 0.00 8.97 0.94
N THR A 734 -0.32 9.26 -0.32
CA THR A 734 -0.86 10.59 -0.66
C THR A 734 -2.27 10.74 -0.10
N ALA A 735 -2.65 11.98 0.18
CA ALA A 735 -4.01 12.32 0.56
C ALA A 735 -4.98 12.04 -0.60
N PRO A 736 -6.27 11.75 -0.33
CA PRO A 736 -7.27 11.59 -1.38
C PRO A 736 -7.32 12.82 -2.30
N GLY A 737 -7.14 12.62 -3.60
CA GLY A 737 -7.13 13.70 -4.60
C GLY A 737 -5.81 14.45 -4.74
N THR A 738 -4.68 13.92 -4.27
CA THR A 738 -3.34 14.52 -4.46
C THR A 738 -2.28 13.54 -4.96
N CYS A 739 -1.24 14.11 -5.60
CA CYS A 739 0.00 13.43 -5.95
C CYS A 739 1.19 14.12 -5.27
N ALA A 740 2.18 13.34 -4.84
CA ALA A 740 3.44 13.82 -4.28
C ALA A 740 4.56 13.55 -5.30
N ILE A 741 4.74 14.47 -6.26
CA ILE A 741 5.62 14.28 -7.41
C ILE A 741 6.80 15.23 -7.29
N ASP A 742 8.03 14.70 -7.38
CA ASP A 742 9.29 15.44 -7.26
C ASP A 742 9.39 16.30 -5.97
N GLY A 743 8.82 15.79 -4.86
CA GLY A 743 8.78 16.50 -3.58
C GLY A 743 7.82 17.70 -3.54
N THR A 744 6.89 17.79 -4.50
CA THR A 744 5.87 18.83 -4.57
C THR A 744 4.47 18.22 -4.53
N CYS A 745 3.56 18.86 -3.79
CA CYS A 745 2.16 18.49 -3.74
C CYS A 745 1.40 19.04 -4.96
N TRP A 746 0.72 18.16 -5.68
CA TRP A 746 -0.14 18.49 -6.82
C TRP A 746 -1.57 18.02 -6.56
N ILE A 747 -2.55 18.80 -6.99
CA ILE A 747 -3.97 18.45 -6.89
C ILE A 747 -4.37 17.60 -8.12
N GLU A 748 -5.26 16.65 -7.92
CA GLU A 748 -5.90 15.86 -8.97
C GLU A 748 -6.31 16.72 -10.18
N GLY A 749 -5.84 16.34 -11.37
CA GLY A 749 -6.13 17.03 -12.62
C GLY A 749 -5.22 18.22 -12.95
N GLU A 750 -4.32 18.64 -12.05
CA GLU A 750 -3.30 19.65 -12.39
C GLU A 750 -2.30 19.12 -13.42
N ALA A 751 -1.93 19.97 -14.39
CA ALA A 751 -1.02 19.63 -15.47
C ALA A 751 0.45 19.90 -15.11
N ASN A 752 1.36 19.07 -15.61
CA ASN A 752 2.80 19.27 -15.46
C ASN A 752 3.23 20.59 -16.14
N PRO A 753 3.87 21.53 -15.42
CA PRO A 753 4.27 22.82 -15.99
C PRO A 753 5.24 22.74 -17.18
N GLY A 754 5.98 21.64 -17.33
CA GLY A 754 6.90 21.38 -18.42
C GLY A 754 6.37 20.44 -19.52
N ASN A 755 5.18 19.84 -19.35
CA ASN A 755 4.58 18.96 -20.36
C ASN A 755 3.05 18.90 -20.21
N ALA A 756 2.32 19.60 -21.08
CA ALA A 756 0.86 19.67 -21.05
C ALA A 756 0.15 18.30 -21.21
N CYS A 757 0.86 17.25 -21.64
CA CYS A 757 0.35 15.89 -21.79
C CYS A 757 0.54 14.98 -20.57
N LEU A 758 0.91 15.58 -19.43
CA LEU A 758 1.03 14.89 -18.15
C LEU A 758 0.21 15.61 -17.09
N ARG A 759 -0.46 14.85 -16.22
CA ARG A 759 -1.22 15.36 -15.05
C ARG A 759 -0.91 14.61 -13.77
N CYS A 760 -1.23 15.22 -12.64
CA CYS A 760 -1.47 14.48 -11.41
C CYS A 760 -2.78 13.68 -11.56
N LEU A 761 -2.67 12.35 -11.59
CA LEU A 761 -3.80 11.41 -11.63
C LEU A 761 -3.57 10.35 -10.53
N PRO A 762 -4.04 10.58 -9.28
CA PRO A 762 -3.65 9.79 -8.11
C PRO A 762 -3.93 8.28 -8.20
N TRP A 763 -4.91 7.88 -9.02
CA TRP A 763 -5.27 6.48 -9.30
C TRP A 763 -4.37 5.77 -10.33
N SER A 764 -3.48 6.51 -11.00
CA SER A 764 -2.58 5.99 -12.05
C SER A 764 -1.18 5.80 -11.49
N ASP A 765 -0.56 6.88 -11.00
CA ASP A 765 0.65 6.85 -10.17
C ASP A 765 0.62 8.10 -9.27
N PRO A 766 0.47 7.96 -7.94
CA PRO A 766 0.42 9.10 -7.02
C PRO A 766 1.79 9.75 -6.77
N PHE A 767 2.89 9.14 -7.24
CA PHE A 767 4.26 9.63 -7.08
C PHE A 767 4.91 10.07 -8.39
N ARG A 768 4.21 9.92 -9.53
CA ARG A 768 4.71 10.30 -10.86
C ARG A 768 3.65 10.94 -11.75
N TRP A 769 4.14 11.79 -12.63
CA TRP A 769 3.37 12.39 -13.70
C TRP A 769 2.75 11.33 -14.63
N SER A 770 1.42 11.29 -14.68
CA SER A 770 0.64 10.31 -15.44
C SER A 770 0.12 10.90 -16.77
N SER A 771 -0.04 10.06 -17.80
CA SER A 771 -0.35 10.50 -19.17
C SER A 771 -1.81 10.92 -19.36
N ASP A 772 -2.01 12.14 -19.87
CA ASP A 772 -3.31 12.78 -20.12
C ASP A 772 -3.85 12.41 -21.52
N GLU A 773 -4.02 11.11 -21.79
CA GLU A 773 -4.26 10.58 -23.15
C GLU A 773 -5.51 11.17 -23.82
N GLY A 774 -5.34 11.71 -25.02
CA GLY A 774 -6.40 12.33 -25.82
C GLY A 774 -6.73 13.78 -25.45
N ALA A 775 -6.09 14.37 -24.44
CA ALA A 775 -6.22 15.80 -24.16
C ALA A 775 -5.59 16.66 -25.27
N ALA A 776 -6.15 17.85 -25.50
CA ALA A 776 -5.66 18.78 -26.50
C ALA A 776 -4.37 19.48 -26.04
N CYS A 777 -3.41 19.58 -26.95
CA CYS A 777 -2.08 20.15 -26.70
C CYS A 777 -1.60 20.94 -27.93
N ASP A 778 -0.30 21.27 -27.97
CA ASP A 778 0.38 21.94 -29.08
C ASP A 778 1.76 21.27 -29.20
N ASP A 779 2.09 20.66 -30.34
CA ASP A 779 3.39 20.02 -30.56
C ASP A 779 4.50 20.96 -31.08
N GLY A 780 4.17 22.25 -31.24
CA GLY A 780 5.07 23.32 -31.66
C GLY A 780 5.29 23.39 -33.18
N LEU A 781 4.70 22.49 -33.98
CA LEU A 781 4.82 22.49 -35.43
C LEU A 781 3.65 23.27 -36.05
N ALA A 782 3.86 24.52 -36.42
CA ALA A 782 2.81 25.51 -36.79
C ALA A 782 1.87 25.18 -37.98
N CYS A 783 1.86 23.95 -38.50
CA CYS A 783 0.97 23.46 -39.55
C CYS A 783 0.36 22.05 -39.26
N THR A 784 0.55 21.45 -38.08
CA THR A 784 -0.07 20.15 -37.67
C THR A 784 -1.59 20.27 -37.42
N ARG A 785 -2.25 19.15 -37.04
CA ARG A 785 -3.70 19.07 -36.78
C ARG A 785 -4.06 18.14 -35.65
N GLU A 786 -5.12 18.50 -34.93
CA GLU A 786 -5.76 17.65 -33.90
C GLU A 786 -4.75 17.10 -32.88
N ASP A 787 -3.80 17.98 -32.53
CA ASP A 787 -2.74 17.85 -31.55
C ASP A 787 -3.29 17.31 -30.23
N ALA A 788 -3.03 16.03 -30.01
CA ALA A 788 -3.54 15.28 -28.89
C ALA A 788 -2.40 14.54 -28.20
N CYS A 789 -2.52 14.44 -26.88
CA CYS A 789 -1.58 13.72 -26.04
C CYS A 789 -1.65 12.22 -26.33
N ARG A 790 -0.51 11.63 -26.75
CA ARG A 790 -0.38 10.21 -27.11
C ARG A 790 0.91 9.61 -26.54
N ASN A 791 0.76 8.75 -25.53
CA ASN A 791 1.79 8.23 -24.62
C ASN A 791 2.57 9.36 -23.92
N GLY A 792 1.87 10.28 -23.25
CA GLY A 792 2.48 11.35 -22.44
C GLY A 792 3.28 12.42 -23.22
N ALA A 793 3.13 12.47 -24.55
CA ALA A 793 3.74 13.46 -25.43
C ALA A 793 2.71 14.00 -26.42
N CYS A 794 2.79 15.29 -26.76
CA CYS A 794 1.89 15.89 -27.75
C CYS A 794 2.22 15.40 -29.16
N ARG A 795 1.20 15.12 -29.98
CA ARG A 795 1.36 14.73 -31.40
C ARG A 795 0.16 15.18 -32.22
N GLY A 796 0.39 16.03 -33.21
CA GLY A 796 -0.57 16.29 -34.29
C GLY A 796 -0.44 15.31 -35.47
N ASP A 797 -1.47 15.26 -36.29
CA ASP A 797 -1.47 14.57 -37.58
C ASP A 797 -0.93 15.53 -38.69
N PRO A 798 0.13 15.16 -39.44
CA PRO A 798 0.82 16.09 -40.34
C PRO A 798 0.08 16.31 -41.68
N PRO A 799 0.06 17.54 -42.22
CA PRO A 799 -0.34 17.79 -43.60
C PRO A 799 0.77 17.36 -44.59
N LYS A 800 0.53 17.59 -45.88
CA LYS A 800 1.59 17.50 -46.90
C LYS A 800 2.73 18.49 -46.60
N GLU A 801 3.95 18.03 -46.87
CA GLU A 801 5.20 18.79 -46.80
C GLU A 801 5.06 20.17 -47.49
N CYS A 802 5.45 21.23 -46.75
CA CYS A 802 5.49 22.63 -47.19
C CYS A 802 6.95 23.11 -47.39
N ASP A 803 7.91 22.19 -47.36
CA ASP A 803 9.35 22.40 -47.61
C ASP A 803 9.61 22.39 -49.13
N ASP A 804 10.18 23.46 -49.68
CA ASP A 804 10.57 23.55 -51.10
C ASP A 804 12.02 23.10 -51.39
N LEU A 805 12.75 22.68 -50.35
CA LEU A 805 14.15 22.24 -50.33
C LEU A 805 15.16 23.32 -50.74
N LEU A 806 14.80 24.60 -50.69
CA LEU A 806 15.73 25.72 -50.92
C LEU A 806 16.22 26.31 -49.59
N GLU A 807 17.53 26.28 -49.35
CA GLU A 807 18.13 26.78 -48.09
C GLU A 807 17.90 28.27 -47.81
N CYS A 808 17.49 29.03 -48.84
CA CYS A 808 17.23 30.45 -48.79
C CYS A 808 15.75 30.84 -48.65
N THR A 809 14.82 29.91 -48.40
CA THR A 809 13.38 30.19 -48.19
C THR A 809 12.92 29.84 -46.77
N GLU A 810 12.09 30.69 -46.17
CA GLU A 810 11.28 30.41 -44.98
C GLU A 810 9.92 29.87 -45.44
N ASP A 811 9.61 28.64 -45.06
CA ASP A 811 8.33 28.00 -45.31
C ASP A 811 7.32 28.36 -44.22
N LEU A 812 6.24 29.02 -44.61
CA LEU A 812 5.29 29.66 -43.70
C LEU A 812 3.85 29.33 -44.08
N CYS A 813 3.06 28.83 -43.12
CA CYS A 813 1.61 28.71 -43.26
C CYS A 813 0.95 30.12 -43.20
N ARG A 814 -0.03 30.38 -44.07
CA ARG A 814 -0.60 31.72 -44.27
C ARG A 814 -1.59 32.15 -43.17
N ASP A 815 -1.32 33.30 -42.56
CA ASP A 815 -2.26 33.98 -41.65
C ASP A 815 -3.66 34.15 -42.26
N GLY A 816 -4.64 33.49 -41.65
CA GLY A 816 -6.06 33.56 -42.00
C GLY A 816 -6.59 32.49 -42.96
N ASP A 817 -5.73 31.66 -43.56
CA ASP A 817 -6.16 30.47 -44.34
C ASP A 817 -5.11 29.34 -44.22
N PRO A 818 -5.28 28.38 -43.29
CA PRO A 818 -4.28 27.36 -42.95
C PRO A 818 -4.16 26.22 -43.98
N PHE A 819 -4.45 26.52 -45.25
CA PHE A 819 -4.37 25.58 -46.38
C PHE A 819 -3.51 26.11 -47.54
N GLU A 820 -2.90 27.29 -47.41
CA GLU A 820 -1.97 27.87 -48.38
C GLU A 820 -0.55 28.00 -47.79
N CYS A 821 0.38 27.24 -48.34
CA CYS A 821 1.82 27.27 -48.03
C CYS A 821 2.49 28.44 -48.77
N MET A 822 3.40 29.17 -48.11
CA MET A 822 4.14 30.30 -48.69
C MET A 822 5.64 30.16 -48.42
N HIS A 823 6.45 30.29 -49.46
CA HIS A 823 7.91 30.30 -49.36
C HIS A 823 8.42 31.75 -49.48
N ARG A 824 9.13 32.25 -48.48
CA ARG A 824 9.64 33.63 -48.41
C ARG A 824 11.16 33.64 -48.42
N VAL A 825 11.80 34.38 -49.33
CA VAL A 825 13.27 34.47 -49.35
C VAL A 825 13.79 35.07 -48.03
N ARG A 826 14.73 34.35 -47.39
CA ARG A 826 15.37 34.67 -46.11
C ARG A 826 16.20 35.94 -46.19
N GLU A 827 16.28 36.67 -45.09
CA GLU A 827 17.13 37.86 -45.01
C GLU A 827 18.61 37.49 -45.23
N GLY A 828 19.30 38.24 -46.10
CA GLY A 828 20.67 37.94 -46.52
C GLY A 828 20.81 37.11 -47.80
N TYR A 829 19.71 36.70 -48.46
CA TYR A 829 19.74 35.91 -49.70
C TYR A 829 18.98 36.57 -50.86
N CYS A 830 19.42 36.28 -52.09
CA CYS A 830 18.68 36.47 -53.33
C CYS A 830 18.25 35.11 -53.89
N LEU A 831 17.07 35.02 -54.50
CA LEU A 831 16.58 33.85 -55.23
C LEU A 831 16.48 34.22 -56.71
N ILE A 832 17.54 33.96 -57.48
CA ILE A 832 17.66 34.44 -58.86
C ILE A 832 17.61 33.23 -59.80
N ASP A 833 16.68 33.25 -60.78
CA ASP A 833 16.38 32.14 -61.70
C ASP A 833 16.14 30.78 -61.01
N GLY A 834 15.67 30.80 -59.75
CA GLY A 834 15.43 29.60 -58.94
C GLY A 834 16.66 29.04 -58.22
N VAL A 835 17.74 29.82 -58.11
CA VAL A 835 18.97 29.45 -57.38
C VAL A 835 19.21 30.42 -56.23
N CYS A 836 19.55 29.87 -55.05
CA CYS A 836 19.94 30.63 -53.87
C CYS A 836 21.32 31.27 -54.05
N TYR A 837 21.42 32.57 -53.77
CA TYR A 837 22.68 33.31 -53.72
C TYR A 837 22.76 34.10 -52.41
N LEU A 838 23.87 33.94 -51.68
CA LEU A 838 24.15 34.73 -50.47
C LEU A 838 24.51 36.19 -50.83
N TRP A 839 24.21 37.14 -49.94
CA TRP A 839 24.60 38.56 -50.06
C TRP A 839 26.06 38.70 -50.51
N GLY A 840 26.28 39.43 -51.61
CA GLY A 840 27.60 39.71 -52.15
C GLY A 840 28.16 38.65 -53.10
N ALA A 841 27.48 37.52 -53.31
CA ALA A 841 27.87 36.54 -54.32
C ALA A 841 27.91 37.20 -55.72
N PRO A 842 29.04 37.10 -56.46
CA PRO A 842 29.19 37.75 -57.77
C PRO A 842 28.44 36.99 -58.89
N HIS A 843 28.01 37.71 -59.92
CA HIS A 843 27.39 37.11 -61.10
C HIS A 843 28.42 36.27 -61.89
N PRO A 844 28.11 35.01 -62.30
CA PRO A 844 29.10 34.09 -62.88
C PRO A 844 29.80 34.54 -64.17
N SER A 845 29.30 35.58 -64.86
CA SER A 845 29.91 36.10 -66.08
C SER A 845 29.88 37.63 -66.21
N ASP A 846 29.70 38.37 -65.11
CA ASP A 846 29.74 39.84 -65.10
C ASP A 846 30.28 40.32 -63.74
N PRO A 847 31.51 40.88 -63.67
CA PRO A 847 32.09 41.34 -62.41
C PRO A 847 31.36 42.55 -61.82
N CYS A 848 30.52 43.24 -62.60
CA CYS A 848 29.77 44.42 -62.20
C CYS A 848 28.36 44.11 -61.65
N LEU A 849 28.05 42.83 -61.44
CA LEU A 849 26.79 42.38 -60.87
C LEU A 849 27.01 41.40 -59.70
N ALA A 850 26.18 41.51 -58.66
CA ALA A 850 26.19 40.64 -57.49
C ALA A 850 24.78 40.50 -56.88
N CYS A 851 24.58 39.49 -56.03
CA CYS A 851 23.40 39.44 -55.16
C CYS A 851 23.48 40.58 -54.13
N ARG A 852 22.45 41.44 -54.10
CA ARG A 852 22.26 42.48 -53.08
C ARG A 852 20.76 42.56 -52.75
N PRO A 853 20.28 41.81 -51.74
CA PRO A 853 18.85 41.67 -51.48
C PRO A 853 18.21 42.96 -50.92
N ASP A 854 19.01 43.93 -50.49
CA ASP A 854 18.60 45.31 -50.20
C ASP A 854 18.20 46.10 -51.46
N GLN A 855 18.55 45.62 -52.66
CA GLN A 855 18.30 46.28 -53.95
C GLN A 855 17.36 45.47 -54.84
N ALA A 856 17.61 44.17 -55.00
CA ALA A 856 16.73 43.24 -55.67
C ALA A 856 16.91 41.81 -55.12
N VAL A 857 15.80 41.21 -54.68
CA VAL A 857 15.78 39.84 -54.13
C VAL A 857 15.71 38.78 -55.24
N GLU A 858 15.04 39.08 -56.35
CA GLU A 858 14.84 38.16 -57.50
C GLU A 858 15.75 38.50 -58.70
N GLY A 859 16.78 39.35 -58.53
CA GLY A 859 17.59 39.81 -59.65
C GLY A 859 18.97 40.36 -59.28
N TRP A 860 19.89 40.28 -60.25
CA TRP A 860 21.26 40.74 -60.10
C TRP A 860 21.34 42.27 -59.97
N SER A 861 22.16 42.74 -59.03
CA SER A 861 22.26 44.16 -58.65
C SER A 861 23.68 44.72 -58.86
N PRO A 862 23.84 46.03 -59.11
CA PRO A 862 25.15 46.65 -59.35
C PRO A 862 26.19 46.40 -58.24
N ALA A 863 27.32 45.81 -58.62
CA ALA A 863 28.48 45.57 -57.77
C ALA A 863 29.49 46.73 -57.85
N ASP A 864 29.01 47.95 -57.62
CA ASP A 864 29.80 49.17 -57.76
C ASP A 864 31.06 49.15 -56.88
N GLY A 865 32.22 49.46 -57.49
CA GLY A 865 33.54 49.43 -56.87
C GLY A 865 34.36 48.15 -57.07
N ASN A 866 33.79 47.09 -57.68
CA ASN A 866 34.57 45.93 -58.14
C ASN A 866 35.54 46.32 -59.27
N ASP A 867 36.72 45.70 -59.31
CA ASP A 867 37.63 45.75 -60.46
C ASP A 867 37.02 44.98 -61.65
N CYS A 868 37.20 45.50 -62.87
CA CYS A 868 36.73 44.90 -64.12
C CYS A 868 37.69 45.20 -65.28
N ASP A 869 37.26 44.98 -66.53
CA ASP A 869 37.98 45.27 -67.78
C ASP A 869 36.93 45.82 -68.77
N ASP A 870 37.09 47.05 -69.25
CA ASP A 870 36.14 47.67 -70.20
C ASP A 870 36.49 47.40 -71.69
N GLY A 871 37.62 46.75 -71.94
CA GLY A 871 38.13 46.38 -73.26
C GLY A 871 38.89 47.46 -74.02
N ASP A 872 39.01 48.69 -73.49
CA ASP A 872 39.85 49.73 -74.10
C ASP A 872 41.29 49.67 -73.55
N ASN A 873 42.26 49.46 -74.44
CA ASN A 873 43.68 49.43 -74.03
C ASN A 873 44.25 50.84 -73.74
N CYS A 874 43.40 51.88 -73.73
CA CYS A 874 43.74 53.26 -73.41
C CYS A 874 43.14 53.75 -72.07
N THR A 875 42.38 52.92 -71.35
CA THR A 875 41.93 53.14 -69.98
C THR A 875 42.86 52.46 -68.96
N PHE A 876 42.70 52.75 -67.68
CA PHE A 876 43.29 52.00 -66.58
C PHE A 876 42.46 52.15 -65.30
N LYS A 877 42.55 51.15 -64.40
CA LYS A 877 41.73 51.03 -63.19
C LYS A 877 40.24 51.07 -63.54
N ASP A 878 39.83 50.09 -64.32
CA ASP A 878 38.46 49.94 -64.78
C ASP A 878 37.65 49.37 -63.63
N ILE A 879 36.63 50.11 -63.22
CA ILE A 879 35.81 49.78 -62.06
C ILE A 879 34.33 49.82 -62.41
N CYS A 880 33.58 48.95 -61.75
CA CYS A 880 32.14 48.87 -61.93
C CYS A 880 31.44 50.10 -61.34
N GLN A 881 30.59 50.76 -62.13
CA GLN A 881 29.76 51.87 -61.67
C GLN A 881 28.40 51.86 -62.39
N GLY A 882 27.31 51.80 -61.61
CA GLY A 882 25.94 51.67 -62.13
C GLY A 882 25.68 50.36 -62.87
N GLY A 883 26.43 49.29 -62.57
CA GLY A 883 26.34 48.00 -63.27
C GLY A 883 27.01 47.98 -64.65
N VAL A 884 27.93 48.91 -64.93
CA VAL A 884 28.73 48.96 -66.16
C VAL A 884 30.21 49.15 -65.80
N CYS A 885 31.12 48.50 -66.51
CA CYS A 885 32.56 48.72 -66.35
C CYS A 885 33.02 49.98 -67.07
N ALA A 886 33.87 50.80 -66.43
CA ALA A 886 34.54 51.94 -67.07
C ALA A 886 35.85 52.31 -66.36
N GLY A 887 36.90 52.62 -67.13
CA GLY A 887 38.21 53.04 -66.63
C GLY A 887 38.59 54.50 -66.89
N PHE A 888 39.77 54.89 -66.40
CA PHE A 888 40.31 56.24 -66.52
C PHE A 888 41.26 56.36 -67.72
N ALA A 889 40.97 57.29 -68.64
CA ALA A 889 41.78 57.46 -69.86
C ALA A 889 43.24 57.91 -69.60
N TYR A 890 44.18 57.33 -70.34
CA TYR A 890 45.62 57.56 -70.20
C TYR A 890 46.08 58.96 -70.65
N ALA A 891 47.08 59.55 -69.97
CA ALA A 891 47.58 60.90 -70.26
C ALA A 891 49.11 60.95 -70.42
N CYS A 892 49.60 61.17 -71.64
CA CYS A 892 51.04 61.24 -71.94
C CYS A 892 51.70 62.54 -71.40
N PRO A 893 52.81 62.48 -70.64
CA PRO A 893 53.47 63.64 -70.06
C PRO A 893 54.38 64.40 -71.04
N VAL A 894 54.42 65.73 -70.91
CA VAL A 894 55.40 66.61 -71.57
C VAL A 894 56.46 67.09 -70.58
N GLY A 895 57.70 67.31 -71.03
CA GLY A 895 58.83 67.67 -70.15
C GLY A 895 59.84 68.59 -70.83
N PRO A 896 60.76 69.21 -70.06
CA PRO A 896 61.61 70.33 -70.52
C PRO A 896 62.68 70.00 -71.59
N CYS A 897 62.60 68.83 -72.22
CA CYS A 897 63.45 68.42 -73.35
C CYS A 897 62.65 68.02 -74.62
N LEU A 898 61.30 68.03 -74.61
CA LEU A 898 60.47 67.46 -75.69
C LEU A 898 59.05 68.08 -75.79
N LEU A 899 58.36 67.84 -76.91
CA LEU A 899 57.06 68.46 -77.26
C LEU A 899 56.06 67.50 -77.93
N SER A 900 54.77 67.68 -77.60
CA SER A 900 53.55 67.03 -78.13
C SER A 900 53.28 65.57 -77.72
N SER A 901 51.99 65.17 -77.74
CA SER A 901 51.45 64.07 -76.92
C SER A 901 50.05 63.60 -77.37
N GLU A 902 49.93 62.36 -77.87
CA GLU A 902 48.69 61.58 -78.01
C GLU A 902 49.04 60.08 -77.78
N CYS A 903 48.06 59.23 -77.44
CA CYS A 903 48.25 57.79 -77.28
C CYS A 903 48.12 57.06 -78.64
N ASP A 904 48.90 56.01 -78.86
CA ASP A 904 48.96 55.30 -80.14
C ASP A 904 47.94 54.16 -80.33
N GLY A 905 47.02 53.96 -79.37
CA GLY A 905 46.05 52.86 -79.36
C GLY A 905 46.62 51.52 -78.86
N THR A 906 47.84 51.52 -78.31
CA THR A 906 48.49 50.34 -77.69
C THR A 906 49.02 50.62 -76.27
N GLY A 907 48.63 51.75 -75.68
CA GLY A 907 49.06 52.18 -74.34
C GLY A 907 50.41 52.92 -74.29
N LEU A 908 50.92 53.43 -75.40
CA LEU A 908 52.25 54.08 -75.49
C LEU A 908 52.22 55.51 -76.06
N CYS A 909 53.34 56.23 -75.86
CA CYS A 909 53.56 57.65 -76.21
C CYS A 909 54.87 57.84 -77.01
N ALA A 910 54.91 58.77 -77.98
CA ALA A 910 56.07 58.99 -78.88
C ALA A 910 57.08 60.07 -78.40
N ILE A 911 58.39 59.87 -78.66
CA ILE A 911 59.52 60.58 -77.99
C ILE A 911 60.73 60.82 -78.95
N THR A 912 61.52 61.90 -78.79
CA THR A 912 62.78 62.16 -79.55
C THR A 912 63.84 62.99 -78.75
N PRO A 913 65.06 62.47 -78.43
CA PRO A 913 65.91 63.01 -77.34
C PRO A 913 67.00 64.05 -77.72
N GLN A 914 67.60 64.70 -76.70
CA GLN A 914 68.85 65.48 -76.79
C GLN A 914 69.91 65.01 -75.74
N VAL A 915 71.14 65.56 -75.77
CA VAL A 915 72.38 64.76 -75.49
C VAL A 915 73.42 65.41 -74.53
N ALA A 916 73.86 64.58 -73.55
CA ALA A 916 75.15 64.53 -72.83
C ALA A 916 75.49 65.43 -71.61
N GLN A 917 76.36 64.85 -70.75
CA GLN A 917 77.24 65.43 -69.71
C GLN A 917 76.84 65.47 -68.20
N MET A 918 76.47 64.29 -67.66
CA MET A 918 76.96 63.77 -66.34
C MET A 918 76.44 64.46 -65.03
N PRO A 919 76.79 64.03 -63.78
CA PRO A 919 75.77 63.47 -62.85
C PRO A 919 75.70 64.16 -61.46
N CYS A 920 75.34 63.39 -60.40
CA CYS A 920 75.18 63.71 -58.95
C CYS A 920 73.74 64.15 -58.55
N GLU A 921 73.18 63.84 -57.37
CA GLU A 921 73.66 63.02 -56.22
C GLU A 921 72.49 62.50 -55.33
N LYS A 922 72.78 61.69 -54.29
CA LYS A 922 71.81 61.22 -53.26
C LYS A 922 71.90 62.04 -51.96
N PRO A 923 70.80 62.26 -51.22
CA PRO A 923 70.81 62.58 -49.79
C PRO A 923 70.65 61.33 -48.89
N GLN A 924 70.84 61.52 -47.58
CA GLN A 924 70.80 60.48 -46.52
C GLN A 924 69.82 60.86 -45.40
N CYS A 925 69.44 59.90 -44.56
CA CYS A 925 68.58 60.12 -43.40
C CYS A 925 69.25 60.97 -42.30
N LEU A 926 68.45 61.81 -41.62
CA LEU A 926 68.83 62.50 -40.38
C LEU A 926 67.67 62.41 -39.38
N ALA A 927 67.99 62.31 -38.09
CA ALA A 927 67.05 62.43 -36.97
C ALA A 927 65.82 61.49 -37.00
N GLY A 928 65.96 60.28 -37.55
CA GLY A 928 65.06 59.14 -37.26
C GLY A 928 63.68 59.12 -37.93
N VAL A 929 63.30 60.15 -38.71
CA VAL A 929 61.98 60.21 -39.35
C VAL A 929 62.10 60.24 -40.88
N LEU A 930 61.32 59.39 -41.55
CA LEU A 930 61.13 59.39 -43.00
C LEU A 930 59.62 59.49 -43.28
N HIS A 931 59.22 60.33 -44.23
CA HIS A 931 57.80 60.57 -44.51
C HIS A 931 57.12 59.31 -45.06
N GLY A 932 56.20 58.74 -44.28
CA GLY A 932 55.44 57.54 -44.65
C GLY A 932 54.72 56.84 -43.50
N GLY A 933 55.20 56.99 -42.25
CA GLY A 933 54.55 56.44 -41.06
C GLY A 933 55.10 55.10 -40.54
N GLY A 934 56.39 54.82 -40.78
CA GLY A 934 57.11 53.71 -40.15
C GLY A 934 58.47 54.15 -39.62
N GLU A 935 58.91 53.55 -38.51
CA GLU A 935 60.23 53.77 -37.90
C GLU A 935 61.25 52.73 -38.36
N CYS A 936 62.54 53.06 -38.28
CA CYS A 936 63.65 52.13 -38.52
C CYS A 936 64.41 51.86 -37.22
N ASP A 937 65.04 50.69 -37.11
CA ASP A 937 65.82 50.33 -35.92
C ASP A 937 67.19 51.06 -35.85
N GLY A 938 67.89 50.88 -34.73
CA GLY A 938 69.21 51.47 -34.49
C GLY A 938 70.35 50.95 -35.39
N ALA A 939 70.09 50.01 -36.30
CA ALA A 939 71.02 49.50 -37.30
C ALA A 939 70.64 49.94 -38.73
N GLY A 940 69.43 50.49 -38.95
CA GLY A 940 68.96 51.00 -40.22
C GLY A 940 68.20 49.98 -41.08
N ASN A 941 67.64 48.94 -40.47
CA ASN A 941 66.78 47.96 -41.16
C ASN A 941 65.29 48.21 -40.88
N CYS A 942 64.43 47.64 -41.74
CA CYS A 942 62.98 47.59 -41.55
C CYS A 942 62.57 46.23 -40.95
N LEU A 943 61.53 46.23 -40.11
CA LEU A 943 61.03 45.03 -39.41
C LEU A 943 59.66 44.58 -39.94
N ALA A 944 59.38 43.28 -39.77
CA ALA A 944 58.16 42.58 -40.17
C ALA A 944 58.00 41.30 -39.30
N LEU A 945 56.85 40.64 -39.24
CA LEU A 945 55.55 40.95 -39.87
C LEU A 945 54.58 41.48 -38.76
N GLY A 946 53.33 41.09 -38.47
CA GLY A 946 52.35 40.17 -39.06
C GLY A 946 51.55 39.42 -37.98
N MET A 947 50.23 39.40 -38.08
CA MET A 947 49.33 38.52 -37.31
C MET A 947 48.06 38.23 -38.12
N ALA A 948 47.67 36.95 -38.19
CA ALA A 948 46.40 36.48 -38.72
C ALA A 948 45.93 35.30 -37.85
N SER A 949 44.63 35.20 -37.60
CA SER A 949 44.05 34.19 -36.71
C SER A 949 43.38 33.06 -37.50
N CYS A 950 43.88 31.84 -37.34
CA CYS A 950 43.13 30.61 -37.60
C CYS A 950 42.92 29.89 -36.26
N SER A 951 41.71 29.37 -36.04
CA SER A 951 41.36 28.48 -34.94
C SER A 951 40.38 27.43 -35.51
N PRO A 952 40.49 26.13 -35.16
CA PRO A 952 41.38 25.53 -34.15
C PRO A 952 42.77 25.08 -34.67
N TYR A 953 43.08 25.28 -35.96
CA TYR A 953 44.29 24.74 -36.59
C TYR A 953 45.51 25.67 -36.47
N ALA A 954 46.66 25.14 -36.03
CA ALA A 954 47.92 25.87 -36.02
C ALA A 954 48.63 25.77 -37.38
N CYS A 955 49.10 26.90 -37.92
CA CYS A 955 49.89 26.94 -39.14
C CYS A 955 51.36 26.61 -38.83
N ALA A 956 51.92 25.61 -39.51
CA ALA A 956 53.32 25.21 -39.32
C ALA A 956 54.32 26.23 -39.91
N ASP A 957 53.91 26.96 -40.96
CA ASP A 957 54.58 28.15 -41.50
C ASP A 957 53.57 29.08 -42.18
N GLU A 958 54.02 30.24 -42.67
CA GLU A 958 53.17 31.30 -43.25
C GLU A 958 52.38 30.90 -44.51
N HIS A 959 52.60 29.71 -45.09
CA HIS A 959 52.09 29.39 -46.43
C HIS A 959 51.35 28.04 -46.56
N SER A 960 51.08 27.31 -45.48
CA SER A 960 50.19 26.13 -45.56
C SER A 960 49.43 25.77 -44.28
N CYS A 961 48.13 25.45 -44.43
CA CYS A 961 47.32 24.76 -43.43
C CYS A 961 47.21 23.29 -43.83
N ALA A 962 47.60 22.37 -42.95
CA ALA A 962 47.42 20.93 -43.17
C ALA A 962 46.02 20.50 -42.72
N ALA A 963 45.25 19.85 -43.60
CA ALA A 963 43.88 19.39 -43.32
C ALA A 963 43.80 18.13 -42.43
N ALA A 964 44.92 17.71 -41.84
CA ALA A 964 45.03 16.54 -40.95
C ALA A 964 46.29 16.68 -40.08
N CYS A 965 46.18 16.39 -38.79
CA CYS A 965 47.30 16.41 -37.84
C CYS A 965 48.00 15.05 -37.73
N GLN A 966 49.26 15.05 -37.30
CA GLN A 966 50.09 13.86 -37.04
C GLN A 966 50.80 13.91 -35.68
N SER A 967 50.96 15.11 -35.08
CA SER A 967 51.46 15.32 -33.72
C SER A 967 50.79 16.52 -33.06
N ASP A 968 50.85 16.60 -31.73
CA ASP A 968 50.14 17.64 -30.96
C ASP A 968 50.66 19.06 -31.27
N ASP A 969 51.93 19.19 -31.66
CA ASP A 969 52.57 20.46 -32.08
C ASP A 969 51.96 21.09 -33.35
N GLN A 970 51.01 20.41 -34.00
CA GLN A 970 50.28 20.87 -35.19
C GLN A 970 48.87 21.38 -34.88
N CYS A 971 48.48 21.37 -33.60
CA CYS A 971 47.21 21.88 -33.09
C CYS A 971 47.41 23.18 -32.29
N ALA A 972 46.34 23.91 -32.01
CA ALA A 972 46.38 25.02 -31.05
C ALA A 972 46.79 24.52 -29.65
N ALA A 973 47.32 25.40 -28.79
CA ALA A 973 47.81 25.04 -27.45
C ALA A 973 46.75 24.38 -26.56
N GLU A 974 45.49 24.82 -26.69
CA GLU A 974 44.33 24.26 -25.98
C GLU A 974 43.91 22.86 -26.48
N ALA A 975 44.60 22.29 -27.48
CA ALA A 975 44.20 21.10 -28.24
C ALA A 975 45.30 20.03 -28.36
N PHE A 976 44.90 18.84 -28.80
CA PHE A 976 45.77 17.70 -29.08
C PHE A 976 45.33 17.00 -30.38
N CYS A 977 46.22 16.21 -30.96
CA CYS A 977 45.95 15.48 -32.20
C CYS A 977 45.39 14.07 -31.90
N ASP A 978 44.12 13.82 -32.22
CA ASP A 978 43.59 12.46 -32.22
C ASP A 978 44.25 11.67 -33.35
N SER A 979 45.22 10.82 -33.00
CA SER A 979 46.00 10.01 -33.94
C SER A 979 45.21 8.89 -34.62
N ALA A 980 43.96 8.62 -34.22
CA ALA A 980 43.05 7.71 -34.91
C ALA A 980 42.13 8.43 -35.91
N ALA A 981 41.77 9.69 -35.64
CA ALA A 981 40.97 10.54 -36.54
C ALA A 981 41.80 11.44 -37.46
N SER A 982 43.08 11.67 -37.14
CA SER A 982 43.97 12.69 -37.73
C SER A 982 43.44 14.13 -37.60
N GLU A 983 42.73 14.41 -36.50
CA GLU A 983 41.99 15.65 -36.24
C GLU A 983 42.46 16.30 -34.92
N CYS A 984 42.56 17.64 -34.90
CA CYS A 984 42.82 18.38 -33.66
C CYS A 984 41.55 18.50 -32.83
N ARG A 985 41.61 18.08 -31.56
CA ARG A 985 40.50 18.18 -30.59
C ARG A 985 40.92 18.93 -29.35
N GLU A 986 39.99 19.66 -28.75
CA GLU A 986 40.23 20.40 -27.51
C GLU A 986 40.58 19.46 -26.36
N ARG A 987 41.45 19.93 -25.48
CA ARG A 987 41.87 19.23 -24.26
C ARG A 987 40.80 19.36 -23.19
N LYS A 988 40.63 18.29 -22.42
CA LYS A 988 39.60 18.17 -21.39
C LYS A 988 40.02 18.86 -20.08
N PRO A 989 39.09 19.50 -19.35
CA PRO A 989 39.33 20.03 -18.00
C PRO A 989 39.52 18.91 -16.96
N ASP A 990 39.94 19.29 -15.76
CA ASP A 990 40.22 18.34 -14.69
C ASP A 990 38.97 17.59 -14.22
N GLY A 991 39.15 16.31 -13.88
CA GLY A 991 38.07 15.38 -13.51
C GLY A 991 37.40 14.67 -14.69
N GLU A 992 37.52 15.16 -15.93
CA GLU A 992 37.02 14.48 -17.14
C GLU A 992 37.69 13.13 -17.40
N ALA A 993 37.02 12.26 -18.17
CA ALA A 993 37.53 10.93 -18.48
C ALA A 993 38.54 10.95 -19.65
N CYS A 994 39.69 10.28 -19.49
CA CYS A 994 40.79 10.25 -20.46
C CYS A 994 41.40 8.85 -20.62
N ALA A 995 42.00 8.56 -21.77
CA ALA A 995 42.82 7.37 -21.98
C ALA A 995 44.33 7.68 -21.89
N SER A 996 44.73 8.95 -21.98
CA SER A 996 46.12 9.40 -22.01
C SER A 996 46.26 10.88 -21.61
N GLY A 997 47.39 11.26 -20.98
CA GLY A 997 47.60 12.62 -20.44
C GLY A 997 47.50 13.75 -21.46
N ARG A 998 47.83 13.45 -22.73
CA ARG A 998 47.69 14.38 -23.86
C ARG A 998 46.25 14.79 -24.19
N GLU A 999 45.23 14.09 -23.67
CA GLU A 999 43.83 14.51 -23.77
C GLU A 999 43.44 15.59 -22.77
N CYS A 1000 44.28 15.87 -21.77
CA CYS A 1000 43.98 16.75 -20.64
C CYS A 1000 44.67 18.12 -20.77
N LEU A 1001 44.06 19.17 -20.23
CA LEU A 1001 44.61 20.53 -20.23
C LEU A 1001 45.90 20.63 -19.40
N SER A 1002 45.99 19.86 -18.31
CA SER A 1002 47.17 19.71 -17.47
C SER A 1002 48.29 18.85 -18.07
N GLY A 1003 48.00 18.08 -19.14
CA GLY A 1003 48.89 17.08 -19.69
C GLY A 1003 48.95 15.74 -18.93
N ALA A 1004 48.23 15.59 -17.80
CA ALA A 1004 48.28 14.41 -16.93
C ALA A 1004 46.94 13.64 -16.90
N CYS A 1005 47.02 12.30 -16.95
CA CYS A 1005 45.88 11.39 -16.87
C CYS A 1005 46.30 10.15 -16.07
N SER A 1006 45.64 9.91 -14.93
CA SER A 1006 45.83 8.67 -14.13
C SER A 1006 44.47 8.12 -13.70
N GLY A 1007 44.39 6.82 -13.47
CA GLY A 1007 43.12 6.13 -13.17
C GLY A 1007 42.02 6.25 -14.25
N GLY A 1008 42.33 6.84 -15.41
CA GLY A 1008 41.36 7.16 -16.46
C GLY A 1008 40.70 8.55 -16.34
N ARG A 1009 41.21 9.47 -15.52
CA ARG A 1009 40.72 10.87 -15.41
C ARG A 1009 41.84 11.91 -15.45
N CYS A 1010 41.50 13.11 -15.93
CA CYS A 1010 42.39 14.27 -16.01
C CYS A 1010 42.63 14.87 -14.62
N CYS A 1011 43.87 15.26 -14.31
CA CYS A 1011 44.28 15.70 -12.97
C CYS A 1011 44.96 17.08 -12.98
N PRO A 1012 44.83 17.93 -11.94
CA PRO A 1012 45.23 19.34 -12.00
C PRO A 1012 46.74 19.60 -12.08
N SER A 1013 47.57 18.66 -11.61
CA SER A 1013 49.03 18.79 -11.58
C SER A 1013 49.70 17.73 -12.47
N GLY A 1014 50.90 18.05 -12.98
CA GLY A 1014 51.43 17.45 -14.21
C GLY A 1014 52.00 16.03 -14.12
N GLU A 1015 52.17 15.44 -12.92
CA GLU A 1015 52.82 14.12 -12.78
C GLU A 1015 52.12 13.12 -11.84
N ASP A 1016 51.26 13.55 -10.90
CA ASP A 1016 50.47 12.62 -10.06
C ASP A 1016 49.14 13.24 -9.58
N CYS A 1017 48.15 12.40 -9.29
CA CYS A 1017 46.78 12.80 -8.93
C CYS A 1017 46.49 12.68 -7.41
N CYS A 1018 47.49 12.30 -6.62
CA CYS A 1018 47.40 12.21 -5.16
C CYS A 1018 48.81 12.32 -4.54
N GLU A 1019 49.44 13.50 -4.63
CA GLU A 1019 50.70 13.76 -3.91
C GLU A 1019 50.41 14.12 -2.43
N SER A 1020 49.28 14.78 -2.16
CA SER A 1020 48.73 15.02 -0.83
C SER A 1020 47.21 14.80 -0.78
N ALA A 1021 46.66 14.76 0.44
CA ALA A 1021 45.21 14.66 0.67
C ALA A 1021 44.41 15.89 0.17
N GLU A 1022 45.08 17.01 -0.08
CA GLU A 1022 44.47 18.28 -0.54
C GLU A 1022 44.32 18.32 -2.07
N ASP A 1023 45.03 17.44 -2.80
CA ASP A 1023 44.96 17.33 -4.28
C ASP A 1023 43.75 16.53 -4.77
N CYS A 1024 43.03 15.86 -3.86
CA CYS A 1024 41.90 15.00 -4.21
C CYS A 1024 40.63 15.78 -4.56
N PRO A 1025 39.88 15.37 -5.61
CA PRO A 1025 38.60 15.98 -5.95
C PRO A 1025 37.62 16.00 -4.77
N ALA A 1026 36.97 17.15 -4.56
CA ALA A 1026 36.17 17.43 -3.37
C ALA A 1026 35.07 16.40 -3.05
N PHE A 1027 34.56 15.63 -4.03
CA PHE A 1027 33.57 14.57 -3.78
C PHE A 1027 34.09 13.40 -2.90
N TYR A 1028 35.42 13.23 -2.80
CA TYR A 1028 36.02 12.26 -1.87
C TYR A 1028 35.96 12.73 -0.40
N GLN A 1029 35.70 14.03 -0.18
CA GLN A 1029 35.48 14.61 1.14
C GLN A 1029 33.98 14.77 1.40
N ALA A 1030 33.56 14.66 2.66
CA ALA A 1030 32.21 15.00 3.07
C ALA A 1030 32.23 15.62 4.48
N ASP A 1031 31.37 16.61 4.70
CA ASP A 1031 31.16 17.24 6.00
C ASP A 1031 30.81 16.19 7.09
N PRO A 1032 31.14 16.45 8.37
CA PRO A 1032 30.80 15.54 9.45
C PRO A 1032 29.30 15.31 9.58
N VAL A 1033 28.95 14.04 9.81
CA VAL A 1033 27.58 13.57 10.06
C VAL A 1033 27.56 12.93 11.43
N CYS A 1034 26.63 13.36 12.29
CA CYS A 1034 26.38 12.68 13.55
C CYS A 1034 25.53 11.43 13.30
N HIS A 1035 26.01 10.25 13.70
CA HIS A 1035 25.28 8.99 13.52
C HIS A 1035 24.49 8.60 14.77
N ASP A 1036 25.03 8.88 15.97
CA ASP A 1036 24.32 8.75 17.24
C ASP A 1036 24.59 9.97 18.14
N PRO A 1037 23.64 10.93 18.26
CA PRO A 1037 23.75 12.08 19.16
C PRO A 1037 23.70 11.74 20.66
N GLY A 1038 23.22 10.55 21.03
CA GLY A 1038 23.11 10.09 22.42
C GLY A 1038 24.36 9.34 22.90
N ARG A 1039 25.10 8.69 21.99
CA ARG A 1039 26.43 8.10 22.24
C ARG A 1039 27.58 9.00 21.78
N CYS A 1040 27.26 10.11 21.13
CA CYS A 1040 28.21 11.09 20.61
C CYS A 1040 29.25 10.38 19.73
N GLN A 1041 28.75 9.83 18.62
CA GLN A 1041 29.53 9.21 17.57
C GLN A 1041 29.13 9.85 16.24
N GLY A 1042 29.93 10.80 15.79
CA GLY A 1042 29.90 11.33 14.43
C GLY A 1042 31.09 10.82 13.62
N SER A 1043 30.99 10.87 12.29
CA SER A 1043 32.15 10.66 11.43
C SER A 1043 32.03 11.44 10.13
N ARG A 1044 33.18 11.76 9.55
CA ARG A 1044 33.32 12.47 8.27
C ARG A 1044 34.18 11.68 7.31
N ARG A 1045 34.12 12.03 6.02
CA ARG A 1045 35.03 11.46 5.02
C ARG A 1045 36.16 12.44 4.76
N ASP A 1046 37.36 12.05 5.16
CA ASP A 1046 38.60 12.70 4.75
C ASP A 1046 39.10 12.04 3.45
N ALA A 1047 39.59 12.85 2.51
CA ALA A 1047 40.37 12.32 1.41
C ALA A 1047 41.76 11.86 1.92
N ARG A 1048 42.23 10.72 1.43
CA ARG A 1048 43.56 10.19 1.69
C ARG A 1048 44.14 9.58 0.41
N CYS A 1049 45.46 9.68 0.26
CA CYS A 1049 46.22 8.95 -0.74
C CYS A 1049 46.59 7.57 -0.19
N ASP A 1050 46.40 6.53 -1.00
CA ASP A 1050 46.92 5.20 -0.69
C ASP A 1050 48.41 5.05 -1.07
N GLU A 1051 49.02 3.92 -0.68
CA GLU A 1051 50.40 3.56 -1.05
C GLU A 1051 50.60 3.32 -2.57
N GLN A 1052 49.60 3.63 -3.41
CA GLN A 1052 49.64 3.59 -4.86
C GLN A 1052 49.24 4.94 -5.49
N HIS A 1053 49.25 6.02 -4.71
CA HIS A 1053 48.98 7.40 -5.14
C HIS A 1053 47.57 7.61 -5.74
N ARG A 1054 46.56 6.95 -5.16
CA ARG A 1054 45.14 7.13 -5.53
C ARG A 1054 44.34 7.73 -4.40
N CYS A 1055 43.45 8.67 -4.74
CA CYS A 1055 42.45 9.22 -3.82
C CYS A 1055 41.46 8.14 -3.37
N GLN A 1056 41.31 8.03 -2.06
CA GLN A 1056 40.28 7.24 -1.39
C GLN A 1056 39.58 8.11 -0.34
N SER A 1057 38.28 7.88 -0.11
CA SER A 1057 37.59 8.40 1.08
C SER A 1057 37.88 7.49 2.26
N LEU A 1058 38.54 8.03 3.29
CA LEU A 1058 38.67 7.36 4.58
C LEU A 1058 37.62 7.95 5.53
N TRP A 1059 36.85 7.08 6.18
CA TRP A 1059 36.03 7.49 7.32
C TRP A 1059 36.94 7.76 8.51
N VAL A 1060 36.76 8.93 9.13
CA VAL A 1060 37.39 9.33 10.38
C VAL A 1060 36.32 9.82 11.33
N ASP A 1061 36.39 9.37 12.57
CA ASP A 1061 35.46 9.76 13.62
C ASP A 1061 35.61 11.26 13.89
N ASP A 1062 34.48 11.97 13.92
CA ASP A 1062 34.41 13.42 14.11
C ASP A 1062 33.03 13.82 14.66
N ASP A 1063 32.98 14.06 15.96
CA ASP A 1063 31.75 14.40 16.68
C ASP A 1063 31.34 15.88 16.54
N SER A 1064 32.03 16.70 15.74
CA SER A 1064 31.73 18.14 15.66
C SER A 1064 30.36 18.45 15.03
N ALA A 1065 29.75 17.50 14.33
CA ALA A 1065 28.36 17.59 13.86
C ALA A 1065 27.32 17.11 14.89
N CYS A 1066 27.73 16.50 16.01
CA CYS A 1066 26.83 16.09 17.09
C CYS A 1066 26.53 17.30 18.02
N ASP A 1067 25.80 18.30 17.49
CA ASP A 1067 25.43 19.52 18.22
C ASP A 1067 24.31 19.27 19.25
N ALA A 1068 24.65 18.52 20.30
CA ALA A 1068 23.75 18.15 21.39
C ALA A 1068 24.45 18.31 22.75
N PHE A 1069 23.98 19.24 23.57
CA PHE A 1069 24.53 19.57 24.89
C PHE A 1069 24.13 18.54 25.99
N VAL A 1070 24.14 17.25 25.63
CA VAL A 1070 23.69 16.14 26.49
C VAL A 1070 24.68 15.94 27.65
N ARG A 1071 24.13 15.71 28.85
CA ARG A 1071 24.89 15.29 30.04
C ARG A 1071 24.31 14.01 30.60
N PHE A 1072 25.17 13.07 30.95
CA PHE A 1072 24.80 11.76 31.50
C PHE A 1072 25.78 11.33 32.57
N ARG A 1073 25.36 10.38 33.42
CA ARG A 1073 26.09 10.00 34.63
C ARG A 1073 26.39 8.50 34.56
N CYS A 1074 27.66 8.13 34.41
CA CYS A 1074 28.06 6.71 34.34
C CYS A 1074 27.91 6.03 35.72
N PRO A 1075 27.89 4.68 35.79
CA PRO A 1075 27.70 3.93 37.04
C PRO A 1075 28.82 4.10 38.10
N ASP A 1076 29.96 4.71 37.74
CA ASP A 1076 31.03 5.12 38.67
C ASP A 1076 30.66 6.38 39.49
N GLY A 1077 29.54 7.02 39.18
CA GLY A 1077 29.09 8.29 39.77
C GLY A 1077 29.67 9.53 39.07
N GLY A 1078 30.46 9.36 38.02
CA GLY A 1078 31.00 10.45 37.21
C GLY A 1078 29.96 11.01 36.23
N GLU A 1079 29.88 12.34 36.14
CA GLU A 1079 29.02 13.03 35.18
C GLU A 1079 29.86 13.46 33.96
N ARG A 1080 29.47 13.00 32.77
CA ARG A 1080 30.11 13.31 31.48
C ARG A 1080 29.16 14.11 30.60
N ALA A 1081 29.71 14.79 29.62
CA ALA A 1081 28.97 15.65 28.69
C ALA A 1081 29.66 15.64 27.32
N CYS A 1082 28.88 15.66 26.26
CA CYS A 1082 29.40 15.82 24.90
C CYS A 1082 29.56 17.30 24.58
N THR A 1083 30.57 17.63 23.76
CA THR A 1083 31.08 19.01 23.67
C THR A 1083 31.18 19.56 22.25
N GLY A 1084 30.78 18.80 21.22
CA GLY A 1084 30.88 19.20 19.82
C GLY A 1084 32.33 19.43 19.34
N GLN A 1085 33.30 18.73 19.94
CA GLN A 1085 34.71 18.81 19.56
C GLN A 1085 35.10 17.57 18.76
N ALA A 1086 35.81 17.78 17.63
CA ALA A 1086 36.10 16.77 16.62
C ALA A 1086 36.87 15.53 17.13
N GLU A 1087 37.65 15.66 18.21
CA GLU A 1087 38.36 14.53 18.84
C GLU A 1087 38.09 14.52 20.36
N GLN A 1088 37.00 13.89 20.77
CA GLN A 1088 36.70 13.58 22.18
C GLN A 1088 36.69 12.05 22.37
N PRO A 1089 37.25 11.50 23.46
CA PRO A 1089 37.36 10.05 23.64
C PRO A 1089 35.97 9.42 23.85
N GLU A 1090 35.72 8.27 23.21
CA GLU A 1090 34.41 7.58 23.12
C GLU A 1090 33.55 7.79 24.38
N SER A 1091 32.40 8.45 24.22
CA SER A 1091 31.60 8.87 25.38
C SER A 1091 30.85 7.71 26.04
N THR A 1092 30.94 6.52 25.47
CA THR A 1092 30.30 5.29 25.91
C THR A 1092 30.76 4.86 27.31
N CYS A 1093 29.83 4.70 28.25
CA CYS A 1093 30.00 3.78 29.38
C CYS A 1093 29.89 2.31 28.86
N LEU A 1094 30.74 1.91 27.91
CA LEU A 1094 30.61 0.67 27.14
C LEU A 1094 30.90 -0.57 28.01
N VAL A 1095 30.07 -1.61 27.88
CA VAL A 1095 30.20 -2.87 28.61
C VAL A 1095 30.07 -4.03 27.63
N SER A 1096 31.09 -4.24 26.79
CA SER A 1096 31.21 -5.44 25.95
C SER A 1096 32.66 -5.92 25.82
N CYS A 1097 32.91 -7.23 25.90
CA CYS A 1097 34.24 -7.83 25.85
C CYS A 1097 34.26 -9.15 25.08
N MET A 1098 35.44 -9.58 24.64
CA MET A 1098 35.69 -10.89 24.03
C MET A 1098 36.56 -11.79 24.92
N ASP A 1099 37.54 -11.23 25.66
CA ASP A 1099 38.26 -11.96 26.71
C ASP A 1099 38.62 -11.09 27.95
N ASP A 1100 39.22 -11.73 28.97
CA ASP A 1100 39.56 -11.11 30.25
C ASP A 1100 40.49 -9.87 30.10
N GLY A 1101 41.28 -9.78 29.02
CA GLY A 1101 42.18 -8.66 28.74
C GLY A 1101 41.47 -7.35 28.38
N ASP A 1102 40.26 -7.43 27.81
CA ASP A 1102 39.45 -6.25 27.46
C ASP A 1102 38.91 -5.52 28.72
N CYS A 1103 38.83 -6.24 29.84
CA CYS A 1103 38.19 -5.77 31.08
C CYS A 1103 39.13 -5.13 32.11
N GLY A 1104 40.43 -4.98 31.80
CA GLY A 1104 41.41 -4.37 32.71
C GLY A 1104 41.69 -5.22 33.96
N GLU A 1105 41.15 -4.82 35.12
CA GLU A 1105 41.16 -5.63 36.36
C GLU A 1105 39.85 -6.43 36.58
N GLY A 1106 38.90 -6.29 35.66
CA GLY A 1106 37.66 -7.07 35.59
C GLY A 1106 37.84 -8.43 34.90
N ARG A 1107 36.71 -9.07 34.57
CA ARG A 1107 36.68 -10.39 33.96
C ARG A 1107 35.53 -10.54 32.97
N CYS A 1108 35.78 -11.16 31.82
CA CYS A 1108 34.77 -11.26 30.76
C CYS A 1108 33.87 -12.48 30.95
N VAL A 1109 32.56 -12.25 31.05
CA VAL A 1109 31.56 -13.31 31.22
C VAL A 1109 30.38 -13.07 30.28
N GLN A 1110 30.16 -13.99 29.34
CA GLN A 1110 29.08 -13.91 28.33
C GLN A 1110 29.03 -12.55 27.59
N GLY A 1111 30.21 -11.99 27.29
CA GLY A 1111 30.34 -10.71 26.61
C GLY A 1111 30.30 -9.48 27.51
N LEU A 1112 30.14 -9.62 28.83
CA LEU A 1112 30.08 -8.50 29.79
C LEU A 1112 31.31 -8.47 30.71
N CYS A 1113 31.90 -7.29 30.93
CA CYS A 1113 32.97 -7.09 31.91
C CYS A 1113 32.40 -7.01 33.33
N LEU A 1114 32.67 -8.02 34.15
CA LEU A 1114 32.31 -8.04 35.57
C LEU A 1114 33.52 -7.66 36.44
N PRO A 1115 33.35 -6.85 37.50
CA PRO A 1115 34.45 -6.50 38.40
C PRO A 1115 34.94 -7.73 39.18
N GLY A 1116 36.27 -7.88 39.29
CA GLY A 1116 36.90 -9.00 40.00
C GLY A 1116 36.56 -8.99 41.50
N GLN A 1117 35.77 -9.98 41.95
CA GLN A 1117 35.47 -10.19 43.37
C GLN A 1117 36.74 -10.66 44.11
N GLU A 1118 37.43 -9.74 44.80
CA GLU A 1118 38.47 -10.13 45.77
C GLU A 1118 37.88 -11.02 46.87
N SER A 1119 38.55 -12.13 47.16
CA SER A 1119 38.06 -13.12 48.12
C SER A 1119 38.15 -12.63 49.57
N SER A 1120 37.01 -12.55 50.26
CA SER A 1120 37.02 -12.53 51.74
C SER A 1120 37.58 -13.86 52.26
N SER A 1121 38.65 -13.78 53.04
CA SER A 1121 39.55 -14.93 53.28
C SER A 1121 39.10 -15.88 54.40
N GLY A 1122 39.31 -17.19 54.18
CA GLY A 1122 39.62 -18.16 55.23
C GLY A 1122 38.54 -19.23 55.51
N CYS A 1123 38.88 -20.47 55.87
CA CYS A 1123 40.19 -21.10 56.12
C CYS A 1123 40.07 -22.64 56.02
N GLY A 1124 41.19 -23.35 55.80
CA GLY A 1124 41.34 -24.74 56.28
C GLY A 1124 41.77 -25.83 55.28
N CYS A 1125 43.07 -26.07 55.17
CA CYS A 1125 43.62 -27.27 54.51
C CYS A 1125 43.30 -28.56 55.31
N GLY A 1126 43.15 -29.74 54.67
CA GLY A 1126 42.77 -30.95 55.43
C GLY A 1126 42.79 -32.32 54.74
N SER A 1127 43.70 -32.62 53.81
CA SER A 1127 43.75 -33.95 53.17
C SER A 1127 44.43 -35.02 54.05
N ALA A 1128 43.71 -36.06 54.53
CA ALA A 1128 44.17 -37.46 54.61
C ALA A 1128 43.22 -38.46 55.34
N GLY A 1129 42.87 -39.57 54.66
CA GLY A 1129 43.13 -40.93 55.18
C GLY A 1129 42.08 -41.72 55.99
N ARG A 1130 41.69 -42.90 55.44
CA ARG A 1130 41.23 -44.15 56.14
C ARG A 1130 39.97 -44.03 57.04
N GLY A 1131 38.80 -44.57 56.71
CA GLY A 1131 38.50 -45.93 56.22
C GLY A 1131 37.94 -46.83 57.34
N GLY A 1132 36.83 -47.53 57.11
CA GLY A 1132 36.30 -48.60 57.99
C GLY A 1132 34.78 -48.62 58.19
N ASP A 1133 34.13 -49.65 57.60
CA ASP A 1133 33.11 -50.57 58.18
C ASP A 1133 31.92 -50.07 59.05
N ALA A 1134 30.71 -50.66 58.99
CA ALA A 1134 30.11 -51.67 58.08
C ALA A 1134 28.58 -51.84 58.36
N GLY A 1135 27.87 -52.58 57.49
CA GLY A 1135 26.47 -53.04 57.67
C GLY A 1135 25.51 -52.44 56.63
N ALA A 1136 25.18 -53.09 55.51
CA ALA A 1136 24.44 -54.36 55.32
C ALA A 1136 22.98 -54.25 55.83
N VAL A 1137 21.95 -54.61 55.05
CA VAL A 1137 21.73 -55.90 54.35
C VAL A 1137 20.82 -55.75 53.10
N PHE A 1138 21.18 -56.43 51.99
CA PHE A 1138 20.37 -56.98 50.85
C PHE A 1138 19.07 -56.28 50.39
N GLY A 1139 18.71 -56.20 49.10
CA GLY A 1139 19.27 -56.71 47.82
C GLY A 1139 18.15 -56.61 46.75
N ALA A 1140 18.34 -56.16 45.50
CA ALA A 1140 19.26 -56.65 44.45
C ALA A 1140 18.88 -58.08 43.97
N ALA A 1141 18.79 -58.42 42.66
CA ALA A 1141 19.25 -57.70 41.47
C ALA A 1141 18.76 -58.32 40.12
N LEU A 1142 19.01 -57.61 39.00
CA LEU A 1142 19.43 -58.12 37.66
C LEU A 1142 18.44 -58.95 36.78
N LEU A 1143 18.57 -59.05 35.44
CA LEU A 1143 19.02 -58.12 34.35
C LEU A 1143 18.82 -58.78 32.94
N LEU A 1144 19.05 -57.99 31.87
CA LEU A 1144 19.60 -58.35 30.53
C LEU A 1144 18.77 -59.09 29.44
N CYS A 1145 18.75 -58.43 28.27
CA CYS A 1145 19.04 -58.93 26.90
C CYS A 1145 18.03 -59.78 26.06
N ALA A 1146 17.54 -59.08 25.02
CA ALA A 1146 17.85 -59.33 23.60
C ALA A 1146 17.18 -60.48 22.78
N ALA A 1147 16.21 -60.02 21.96
CA ALA A 1147 16.22 -60.16 20.49
C ALA A 1147 15.61 -61.38 19.75
N ARG A 1148 15.04 -61.04 18.58
CA ARG A 1148 14.77 -61.83 17.34
C ARG A 1148 13.47 -62.66 17.18
N ARG A 1149 12.66 -62.13 16.24
CA ARG A 1149 11.90 -62.79 15.13
C ARG A 1149 10.48 -63.34 15.39
N ARG A 1150 9.57 -62.87 14.52
CA ARG A 1150 8.55 -63.58 13.68
C ARG A 1150 8.01 -64.93 14.22
N THR A 1151 6.71 -65.24 14.17
CA THR A 1151 5.79 -65.00 13.03
C THR A 1151 4.29 -65.19 13.41
N ARG A 1152 3.38 -64.45 12.77
CA ARG A 1152 1.94 -64.71 12.47
C ARG A 1152 1.15 -65.76 13.30
N LEU A 1153 -0.06 -65.37 13.71
CA LEU A 1153 -1.30 -66.13 13.42
C LEU A 1153 -2.54 -65.20 13.39
N ARG A 1154 -3.48 -65.44 12.46
CA ARG A 1154 -4.80 -64.76 12.32
C ARG A 1154 -5.89 -65.83 12.21
N TRP A 1155 -6.95 -65.73 13.02
CA TRP A 1155 -8.32 -66.21 12.77
C TRP A 1155 -9.25 -65.20 13.49
N ALA A 1156 -10.33 -64.59 12.96
CA ALA A 1156 -11.34 -64.94 11.94
C ALA A 1156 -12.42 -65.92 12.46
N ARG A 1157 -13.75 -65.74 12.27
CA ARG A 1157 -14.59 -64.61 11.78
C ARG A 1157 -16.08 -65.01 11.91
N ASP A 1158 -17.02 -64.05 11.98
CA ASP A 1158 -18.47 -64.23 11.63
C ASP A 1158 -19.29 -65.21 12.52
N PRO A 1159 -20.62 -65.42 12.29
CA PRO A 1159 -21.60 -64.69 11.46
C PRO A 1159 -22.72 -64.01 12.32
N ARG A 1160 -23.27 -62.83 11.96
CA ARG A 1160 -24.11 -62.43 10.79
C ARG A 1160 -25.58 -62.85 10.85
N GLY A 1161 -26.45 -61.87 10.58
CA GLY A 1161 -27.87 -61.96 10.27
C GLY A 1161 -28.26 -60.73 9.46
#